data_AF-A0A0M8NYZ1-F1
#
_entry.id   AF-A0A0M8NYZ1-F1
#
_cell.length_a   1.000
_cell.length_b   1.000
_cell.length_c   1.000
_cell.angle_alpha   90.00
_cell.angle_beta   90.00
_cell.angle_gamma   90.00
#
_symmetry.space_group_name_H-M   'P 1'
#
loop_
_entity.id
_entity.type
_entity.pdbx_description
1 polymer ?
#
loop_
_entity_poly.entity_id
_entity_poly.type
_entity_poly.pdbx_seq_one_letter_code
_entity_poly.pdbx_strand_id
1 'polypeptide(L)'
;MKGKARHKHAITASFFFNARGDGLEKSISGMYRSLLLQLLEGYPDLQVVLDDFDLVPESQYGCPPLNVLKDLFANAVCTIGQRSFTCFVDALDECDEQQVVDMVQYFEELAEKSMAKGVQFRTCFSSRHYPYIVIQRGIRLTLEDQPGHAEDLATYVTSRLQIKEPTLVEELQPQLLGKAAGVFMWVVLVVDILNKEYRRGGMALRMRLAEIPSDLSELFKDILRRDNENIEALLLCILWILYAKDPLRPQEFYHALWSGLSLKSLVDSRIPDVTVLGTGDTDDTISRYVISSSKGLAEITKSGQPRVQFIHESVRDFLIKDKGLYELWPELGFDCESLSHEKLKQCCSLYTNHILICKSVSRLLSESNSNGQKEISNDYPFLEYASKYILHHANAAAKAVPQEAFLTSFPISNWIKTNNLFEKFNNRKYTMSASLFYILADKGCPELIRARLKEDSQTHVFGERYKYPLFTALANGHKDAVFALLNSSLRICNGVDITEGLNHRKDLKEYENRTPLSWAAQGGRARIVQLLLQSRPTEHDMDRGGRTPLSRASENGHEAVARLLIDNGANVNASDKDGLTPLEWASPNGHEAVTRLLINNGANVNASSNPGWTPLSRALENGHEAVTRLLINNGANVNAIDNYGWTPLQRAVARLLINNGADVKPSDNDGWTPLEWASSNGHEAVTKLLIDNRANVNASSSRGWTPLSCALENGYEAVARLLIDNGANVNASSSRGWTPLSRACENGREAVARLLINNGANVNATDNNGWIPLEWASSNGREAVTKLLIDNGANVNATDNNGWTPLEWASSNGHEAVTKLLIDNGANVNATDNKGWTPLEWASSNGHEA
;
A
#
# COMPACT_ATOMS: atom_id res chain seq x y z
N MET A 1 -26.11 9.41 18.04
CA MET A 1 -27.08 8.89 19.02
C MET A 1 -27.34 7.43 18.72
N LYS A 2 -26.86 6.50 19.55
CA LYS A 2 -27.10 5.05 19.40
C LYS A 2 -28.49 4.73 19.97
N GLY A 3 -29.50 4.64 19.11
CA GLY A 3 -30.85 4.22 19.46
C GLY A 3 -30.95 2.69 19.49
N LYS A 4 -31.56 2.17 20.56
CA LYS A 4 -31.84 0.74 20.81
C LYS A 4 -32.39 0.01 19.57
N ALA A 5 -31.83 -1.17 19.28
CA ALA A 5 -32.31 -2.09 18.25
C ALA A 5 -33.76 -2.51 18.53
N ARG A 6 -34.71 -1.85 17.87
CA ARG A 6 -36.04 -2.44 17.62
C ARG A 6 -35.87 -3.40 16.46
N HIS A 7 -36.25 -4.67 16.63
CA HIS A 7 -36.42 -5.60 15.51
C HIS A 7 -37.48 -5.01 14.56
N LYS A 8 -37.04 -4.28 13.54
CA LYS A 8 -37.92 -3.70 12.54
C LYS A 8 -38.33 -4.80 11.56
N HIS A 9 -39.59 -5.24 11.59
CA HIS A 9 -40.08 -6.19 10.59
C HIS A 9 -39.99 -5.68 9.13
N ALA A 10 -39.83 -4.37 8.95
CA ALA A 10 -39.69 -3.72 7.65
C ALA A 10 -38.55 -2.70 7.65
N ILE A 11 -37.73 -2.71 6.60
CA ILE A 11 -36.64 -1.76 6.39
C ILE A 11 -36.75 -1.10 5.04
N THR A 12 -36.51 0.20 5.04
CA THR A 12 -36.45 1.03 3.85
C THR A 12 -35.03 1.56 3.72
N ALA A 13 -34.38 1.28 2.60
CA ALA A 13 -33.11 1.88 2.22
C ALA A 13 -33.35 2.85 1.06
N SER A 14 -32.55 3.93 1.02
CA SER A 14 -32.62 4.88 -0.08
C SER A 14 -31.25 5.28 -0.61
N PHE A 15 -31.23 5.64 -1.90
CA PHE A 15 -30.08 6.21 -2.57
C PHE A 15 -30.54 7.27 -3.57
N PHE A 16 -29.83 8.40 -3.61
CA PHE A 16 -30.07 9.48 -4.56
C PHE A 16 -28.82 9.63 -5.42
N PHE A 17 -28.96 9.48 -6.74
CA PHE A 17 -27.86 9.74 -7.66
C PHE A 17 -27.62 11.24 -7.74
N ASN A 18 -26.50 11.68 -7.17
CA ASN A 18 -26.11 13.08 -7.21
C ASN A 18 -25.09 13.26 -8.34
N ALA A 19 -25.51 13.71 -9.52
CA ALA A 19 -24.58 13.99 -10.64
C ALA A 19 -23.46 14.97 -10.26
N ARG A 20 -23.74 15.85 -9.29
CA ARG A 20 -22.81 16.88 -8.78
C ARG A 20 -22.06 16.41 -7.52
N GLY A 21 -22.29 15.19 -7.09
CA GLY A 21 -21.71 14.57 -5.91
C GLY A 21 -20.33 13.97 -6.14
N ASP A 22 -19.72 13.51 -5.06
CA ASP A 22 -18.44 12.80 -5.10
C ASP A 22 -18.55 11.49 -5.90
N GLY A 23 -17.42 10.89 -6.26
CA GLY A 23 -17.37 9.73 -7.16
C GLY A 23 -18.31 8.57 -6.81
N LEU A 24 -18.59 8.32 -5.52
CA LEU A 24 -19.54 7.27 -5.10
C LEU A 24 -21.00 7.70 -5.26
N GLU A 25 -21.34 8.96 -5.03
CA GLU A 25 -22.72 9.48 -5.03
C GLU A 25 -23.36 9.45 -6.43
N LYS A 26 -22.54 9.40 -7.48
CA LYS A 26 -22.99 9.28 -8.88
C LYS A 26 -22.83 7.89 -9.48
N SER A 27 -22.31 6.92 -8.73
CA SER A 27 -21.94 5.60 -9.26
C SER A 27 -22.85 4.50 -8.77
N ILE A 28 -23.12 3.52 -9.64
CA ILE A 28 -23.86 2.30 -9.28
C ILE A 28 -23.14 1.52 -8.16
N SER A 29 -21.81 1.51 -8.16
CA SER A 29 -21.02 0.93 -7.06
C SER A 29 -21.32 1.61 -5.72
N GLY A 30 -21.43 2.94 -5.69
CA GLY A 30 -21.82 3.68 -4.49
C GLY A 30 -23.25 3.36 -4.03
N MET A 31 -24.18 3.22 -4.98
CA MET A 31 -25.55 2.79 -4.71
C MET A 31 -25.58 1.42 -4.04
N TYR A 32 -24.99 0.37 -4.64
CA TYR A 32 -24.99 -0.98 -4.04
C TYR A 32 -24.33 -0.99 -2.66
N ARG A 33 -23.21 -0.26 -2.49
CA ARG A 33 -22.56 -0.13 -1.17
C ARG A 33 -23.48 0.49 -0.14
N SER A 34 -24.17 1.56 -0.48
CA SER A 34 -25.08 2.26 0.43
C SER A 34 -26.29 1.41 0.78
N LEU A 35 -26.94 0.79 -0.22
CA LEU A 35 -28.10 -0.06 0.00
C LEU A 35 -27.76 -1.32 0.82
N LEU A 36 -26.62 -1.95 0.52
CA LEU A 36 -26.12 -3.09 1.31
C LEU A 36 -25.81 -2.68 2.75
N LEU A 37 -25.12 -1.56 2.96
CA LEU A 37 -24.83 -1.06 4.31
C LEU A 37 -26.12 -0.81 5.10
N GLN A 38 -27.10 -0.10 4.52
CA GLN A 38 -28.38 0.17 5.16
C GLN A 38 -29.17 -1.11 5.47
N LEU A 39 -29.10 -2.13 4.60
CA LEU A 39 -29.69 -3.44 4.84
C LEU A 39 -29.03 -4.15 6.02
N LEU A 40 -27.69 -4.16 6.09
CA LEU A 40 -26.91 -4.82 7.15
C LEU A 40 -27.00 -4.10 8.50
N GLU A 41 -27.03 -2.77 8.51
CA GLU A 41 -27.30 -1.99 9.73
C GLU A 41 -28.71 -2.22 10.24
N GLY A 42 -29.63 -2.42 9.29
CA GLY A 42 -31.02 -2.72 9.53
C GLY A 42 -31.28 -4.11 10.12
N TYR A 43 -30.63 -5.12 9.54
CA TYR A 43 -30.69 -6.52 9.91
C TYR A 43 -29.27 -7.03 10.21
N PRO A 44 -28.75 -6.80 11.43
CA PRO A 44 -27.37 -7.16 11.78
C PRO A 44 -27.03 -8.64 11.63
N ASP A 45 -28.03 -9.54 11.71
CA ASP A 45 -27.86 -10.97 11.49
C ASP A 45 -27.47 -11.34 10.05
N LEU A 46 -27.74 -10.46 9.08
CA LEU A 46 -27.34 -10.66 7.68
C LEU A 46 -25.86 -10.37 7.43
N GLN A 47 -25.12 -9.86 8.43
CA GLN A 47 -23.67 -9.61 8.28
C GLN A 47 -22.89 -10.89 7.98
N VAL A 48 -23.45 -12.07 8.27
CA VAL A 48 -22.89 -13.38 7.89
C VAL A 48 -22.66 -13.52 6.38
N VAL A 49 -23.37 -12.76 5.54
CA VAL A 49 -23.14 -12.76 4.09
C VAL A 49 -21.75 -12.21 3.72
N LEU A 50 -21.12 -11.44 4.61
CA LEU A 50 -19.75 -10.96 4.44
C LEU A 50 -18.69 -12.04 4.77
N ASP A 51 -19.08 -13.14 5.41
CA ASP A 51 -18.21 -14.27 5.74
C ASP A 51 -18.13 -15.31 4.60
N ASP A 52 -18.73 -15.02 3.44
CA ASP A 52 -18.62 -15.84 2.23
C ASP A 52 -17.25 -15.65 1.58
N PHE A 53 -16.30 -16.54 1.91
CA PHE A 53 -14.91 -16.47 1.45
C PHE A 53 -14.74 -16.69 -0.07
N ASP A 54 -15.75 -17.25 -0.76
CA ASP A 54 -15.73 -17.38 -2.21
C ASP A 54 -16.00 -16.01 -2.88
N LEU A 55 -16.84 -15.18 -2.26
CA LEU A 55 -17.15 -13.82 -2.71
C LEU A 55 -16.17 -12.77 -2.16
N VAL A 56 -15.74 -12.91 -0.92
CA VAL A 56 -14.85 -11.98 -0.21
C VAL A 56 -13.64 -12.74 0.35
N PRO A 57 -12.59 -12.98 -0.46
CA PRO A 57 -11.40 -13.68 0.00
C PRO A 57 -10.73 -12.96 1.17
N GLU A 58 -10.14 -13.70 2.12
CA GLU A 58 -9.41 -13.12 3.26
C GLU A 58 -8.29 -12.14 2.84
N SER A 59 -7.75 -12.31 1.63
CA SER A 59 -6.72 -11.43 1.05
C SER A 59 -7.25 -10.10 0.51
N GLN A 60 -8.58 -9.91 0.41
CA GLN A 60 -9.19 -8.73 -0.18
C GLN A 60 -9.12 -7.53 0.77
N TYR A 61 -8.20 -6.60 0.48
CA TYR A 61 -8.12 -5.30 1.17
C TYR A 61 -8.84 -4.21 0.36
N GLY A 62 -10.04 -3.81 0.79
CA GLY A 62 -10.81 -2.73 0.17
C GLY A 62 -12.29 -3.06 0.04
N CYS A 63 -13.04 -2.20 -0.64
CA CYS A 63 -14.44 -2.50 -0.96
C CYS A 63 -14.51 -3.49 -2.13
N PRO A 64 -15.42 -4.48 -2.10
CA PRO A 64 -15.54 -5.43 -3.20
C PRO A 64 -15.86 -4.76 -4.55
N PRO A 65 -15.44 -5.37 -5.68
CA PRO A 65 -15.81 -4.87 -7.01
C PRO A 65 -17.33 -4.97 -7.21
N LEU A 66 -17.85 -4.23 -8.20
CA LEU A 66 -19.29 -4.10 -8.44
C LEU A 66 -20.02 -5.45 -8.56
N ASN A 67 -19.44 -6.43 -9.25
CA ASN A 67 -20.07 -7.75 -9.41
C ASN A 67 -20.22 -8.47 -8.07
N VAL A 68 -19.18 -8.44 -7.22
CA VAL A 68 -19.25 -9.02 -5.87
C VAL A 68 -20.24 -8.24 -4.99
N LEU A 69 -20.31 -6.91 -5.11
CA LEU A 69 -21.31 -6.11 -4.38
C LEU A 69 -22.75 -6.47 -4.78
N LYS A 70 -22.98 -6.72 -6.07
CA LYS A 70 -24.28 -7.20 -6.59
C LYS A 70 -24.64 -8.54 -5.96
N ASP A 71 -23.69 -9.49 -5.95
CA ASP A 71 -23.89 -10.84 -5.40
C ASP A 71 -24.13 -10.81 -3.88
N LEU A 72 -23.32 -10.06 -3.13
CA LEU A 72 -23.50 -9.86 -1.70
C LEU A 72 -24.87 -9.23 -1.38
N PHE A 73 -25.28 -8.23 -2.15
CA PHE A 73 -26.59 -7.60 -1.99
C PHE A 73 -27.73 -8.59 -2.29
N ALA A 74 -27.65 -9.36 -3.38
CA ALA A 74 -28.65 -10.37 -3.71
C ALA A 74 -28.73 -11.48 -2.65
N ASN A 75 -27.59 -11.93 -2.13
CA ASN A 75 -27.52 -12.93 -1.07
C ASN A 75 -28.14 -12.41 0.23
N ALA A 76 -27.84 -11.16 0.61
CA ALA A 76 -28.44 -10.52 1.77
C ALA A 76 -29.96 -10.35 1.62
N VAL A 77 -30.45 -9.91 0.45
CA VAL A 77 -31.88 -9.79 0.18
C VAL A 77 -32.57 -11.17 0.21
N CYS A 78 -31.96 -12.20 -0.37
CA CYS A 78 -32.54 -13.55 -0.37
C CYS A 78 -32.60 -14.21 1.01
N THR A 79 -31.83 -13.73 1.99
CA THR A 79 -31.72 -14.31 3.34
C THR A 79 -32.57 -13.57 4.38
N ILE A 80 -33.33 -12.53 3.99
CA ILE A 80 -34.17 -11.79 4.94
C ILE A 80 -35.38 -12.59 5.47
N GLY A 81 -35.74 -13.72 4.85
CA GLY A 81 -36.84 -14.57 5.32
C GLY A 81 -38.20 -13.85 5.28
N GLN A 82 -38.93 -13.83 6.40
CA GLN A 82 -40.27 -13.21 6.52
C GLN A 82 -40.23 -11.69 6.73
N ARG A 83 -39.05 -11.08 6.71
CA ARG A 83 -38.87 -9.63 6.84
C ARG A 83 -39.07 -8.95 5.49
N SER A 84 -39.46 -7.68 5.51
CA SER A 84 -39.64 -6.90 4.27
C SER A 84 -38.53 -5.88 4.06
N PHE A 85 -38.05 -5.74 2.83
CA PHE A 85 -37.05 -4.76 2.45
C PHE A 85 -37.51 -3.95 1.24
N THR A 86 -37.45 -2.63 1.34
CA THR A 86 -37.84 -1.70 0.26
C THR A 86 -36.67 -0.78 -0.09
N CYS A 87 -36.33 -0.69 -1.37
CA CYS A 87 -35.33 0.24 -1.88
C CYS A 87 -36.00 1.41 -2.60
N PHE A 88 -35.57 2.63 -2.30
CA PHE A 88 -35.87 3.83 -3.08
C PHE A 88 -34.60 4.31 -3.75
N VAL A 89 -34.58 4.30 -5.08
CA VAL A 89 -33.45 4.79 -5.87
C VAL A 89 -33.95 5.94 -6.73
N ASP A 90 -33.47 7.13 -6.43
CA ASP A 90 -33.92 8.39 -7.03
C ASP A 90 -32.88 8.97 -8.00
N ALA A 91 -33.36 9.76 -8.95
CA ALA A 91 -32.60 10.46 -9.98
C ALA A 91 -31.80 9.55 -10.94
N LEU A 92 -32.41 8.49 -11.50
CA LEU A 92 -31.70 7.60 -12.44
C LEU A 92 -31.11 8.31 -13.67
N ASP A 93 -31.66 9.47 -14.04
CA ASP A 93 -31.20 10.35 -15.13
C ASP A 93 -29.84 10.99 -14.88
N GLU A 94 -29.35 10.91 -13.64
CA GLU A 94 -28.05 11.41 -13.22
C GLU A 94 -26.96 10.32 -13.26
N CYS A 95 -27.32 9.10 -13.69
CA CYS A 95 -26.40 7.98 -13.87
C CYS A 95 -26.16 7.66 -15.35
N ASP A 96 -25.10 6.90 -15.65
CA ASP A 96 -24.78 6.47 -17.01
C ASP A 96 -25.91 5.60 -17.59
N GLU A 97 -26.36 5.93 -18.80
CA GLU A 97 -27.51 5.29 -19.47
C GLU A 97 -27.38 3.76 -19.55
N GLN A 98 -26.22 3.25 -19.97
CA GLN A 98 -26.01 1.80 -20.09
C GLN A 98 -26.01 1.13 -18.73
N GLN A 99 -25.40 1.76 -17.74
CA GLN A 99 -25.38 1.26 -16.37
C GLN A 99 -26.79 1.20 -15.76
N VAL A 100 -27.66 2.18 -16.05
CA VAL A 100 -29.04 2.20 -15.57
C VAL A 100 -29.84 1.04 -16.15
N VAL A 101 -29.73 0.76 -17.44
CA VAL A 101 -30.42 -0.38 -18.09
C VAL A 101 -30.02 -1.69 -17.41
N ASP A 102 -28.71 -1.95 -17.29
CA ASP A 102 -28.18 -3.15 -16.66
C ASP A 102 -28.61 -3.26 -15.18
N MET A 103 -28.71 -2.12 -14.49
CA MET A 103 -29.14 -2.07 -13.10
C MET A 103 -30.62 -2.39 -12.95
N VAL A 104 -31.50 -1.76 -13.74
CA VAL A 104 -32.94 -2.01 -13.68
C VAL A 104 -33.23 -3.48 -13.98
N GLN A 105 -32.61 -4.05 -15.03
CA GLN A 105 -32.73 -5.47 -15.35
C GLN A 105 -32.29 -6.36 -14.17
N TYR A 106 -31.17 -6.04 -13.52
CA TYR A 106 -30.70 -6.79 -12.35
C TYR A 106 -31.69 -6.75 -11.17
N PHE A 107 -32.29 -5.60 -10.89
CA PHE A 107 -33.29 -5.48 -9.82
C PHE A 107 -34.59 -6.22 -10.16
N GLU A 108 -35.02 -6.26 -11.43
CA GLU A 108 -36.14 -7.10 -11.87
C GLU A 108 -35.84 -8.59 -11.63
N GLU A 109 -34.68 -9.08 -12.07
CA GLU A 109 -34.26 -10.47 -11.84
C GLU A 109 -34.17 -10.80 -10.34
N LEU A 110 -33.67 -9.88 -9.52
CA LEU A 110 -33.59 -10.06 -8.08
C LEU A 110 -34.99 -10.08 -7.43
N ALA A 111 -35.92 -9.25 -7.89
CA ALA A 111 -37.30 -9.26 -7.42
C ALA A 111 -38.00 -10.58 -7.75
N GLU A 112 -37.80 -11.13 -8.95
CA GLU A 112 -38.33 -12.43 -9.33
C GLU A 112 -37.75 -13.57 -8.48
N LYS A 113 -36.43 -13.60 -8.30
CA LYS A 113 -35.75 -14.57 -7.43
C LYS A 113 -36.24 -14.48 -5.98
N SER A 114 -36.48 -13.27 -5.49
CA SER A 114 -37.00 -13.02 -4.14
C SER A 114 -38.43 -13.51 -3.99
N MET A 115 -39.30 -13.24 -4.97
CA MET A 115 -40.68 -13.75 -4.99
C MET A 115 -40.72 -15.28 -4.98
N ALA A 116 -39.88 -15.95 -5.77
CA ALA A 116 -39.79 -17.41 -5.79
C ALA A 116 -39.40 -18.00 -4.43
N LYS A 117 -38.66 -17.25 -3.60
CA LYS A 117 -38.28 -17.63 -2.23
C LYS A 117 -39.26 -17.16 -1.15
N GLY A 118 -40.37 -16.52 -1.53
CA GLY A 118 -41.35 -15.97 -0.59
C GLY A 118 -40.86 -14.74 0.17
N VAL A 119 -39.83 -14.06 -0.33
CA VAL A 119 -39.22 -12.87 0.29
C VAL A 119 -39.96 -11.60 -0.14
N GLN A 120 -40.29 -10.73 0.83
CA GLN A 120 -40.93 -9.43 0.56
C GLN A 120 -39.90 -8.35 0.19
N PHE A 121 -39.48 -8.33 -1.07
CA PHE A 121 -38.57 -7.32 -1.62
C PHE A 121 -39.31 -6.38 -2.58
N ARG A 122 -39.11 -5.06 -2.43
CA ARG A 122 -39.70 -4.02 -3.31
C ARG A 122 -38.64 -3.01 -3.71
N THR A 123 -38.73 -2.50 -4.92
CA THR A 123 -37.86 -1.41 -5.39
C THR A 123 -38.69 -0.35 -6.08
N CYS A 124 -38.42 0.91 -5.75
CA CYS A 124 -39.02 2.08 -6.35
C CYS A 124 -37.91 2.89 -7.01
N PHE A 125 -38.03 3.07 -8.32
CA PHE A 125 -37.16 3.93 -9.10
C PHE A 125 -37.86 5.25 -9.40
N SER A 126 -37.15 6.36 -9.29
CA SER A 126 -37.61 7.70 -9.66
C SER A 126 -36.61 8.32 -10.63
N SER A 127 -37.13 8.96 -11.68
CA SER A 127 -36.32 9.60 -12.72
C SER A 127 -37.15 10.53 -13.59
N ARG A 128 -36.49 11.48 -14.27
CA ARG A 128 -37.05 12.20 -15.42
C ARG A 128 -37.36 11.23 -16.58
N HIS A 129 -38.08 11.69 -17.60
CA HIS A 129 -38.60 10.81 -18.66
C HIS A 129 -37.50 9.97 -19.34
N TYR A 130 -37.60 8.65 -19.22
CA TYR A 130 -36.77 7.66 -19.90
C TYR A 130 -37.61 6.86 -20.90
N PRO A 131 -37.49 7.11 -22.20
CA PRO A 131 -38.31 6.41 -23.18
C PRO A 131 -37.88 4.95 -23.40
N TYR A 132 -36.65 4.58 -23.04
CA TYR A 132 -36.07 3.26 -23.30
C TYR A 132 -35.94 2.32 -22.09
N ILE A 133 -36.17 2.81 -20.85
CA ILE A 133 -36.25 1.92 -19.69
C ILE A 133 -37.62 1.25 -19.68
N VAL A 134 -37.63 -0.05 -20.01
CA VAL A 134 -38.84 -0.87 -20.01
C VAL A 134 -38.79 -1.80 -18.82
N ILE A 135 -39.61 -1.52 -17.81
CA ILE A 135 -39.85 -2.42 -16.68
C ILE A 135 -40.94 -3.40 -17.12
N GLN A 136 -40.59 -4.67 -17.31
CA GLN A 136 -41.53 -5.71 -17.75
C GLN A 136 -42.54 -6.05 -16.65
N ARG A 137 -42.10 -6.02 -15.38
CA ARG A 137 -42.92 -6.41 -14.23
C ARG A 137 -42.86 -5.36 -13.13
N GLY A 138 -43.69 -4.34 -13.25
CA GLY A 138 -43.78 -3.27 -12.26
C GLY A 138 -44.94 -2.32 -12.49
N ILE A 139 -45.12 -1.39 -11.55
CA ILE A 139 -46.08 -0.29 -11.68
C ILE A 139 -45.30 0.92 -12.18
N ARG A 140 -45.71 1.48 -13.31
CA ARG A 140 -45.19 2.76 -13.83
C ARG A 140 -46.18 3.86 -13.50
N LEU A 141 -45.69 4.89 -12.82
CA LEU A 141 -46.44 6.12 -12.56
C LEU A 141 -45.73 7.27 -13.27
N THR A 142 -46.39 7.87 -14.25
CA THR A 142 -45.97 9.13 -14.85
C THR A 142 -46.66 10.25 -14.08
N LEU A 143 -45.89 11.12 -13.42
CA LEU A 143 -46.44 12.21 -12.60
C LEU A 143 -47.29 13.17 -13.42
N GLU A 144 -46.87 13.47 -14.65
CA GLU A 144 -47.58 14.37 -15.57
C GLU A 144 -48.99 13.89 -15.95
N ASP A 145 -49.22 12.57 -15.91
CA ASP A 145 -50.52 11.95 -16.20
C ASP A 145 -51.44 11.89 -14.96
N GLN A 146 -50.95 12.27 -13.79
CA GLN A 146 -51.74 12.21 -12.56
C GLN A 146 -52.66 13.43 -12.42
N PRO A 147 -53.91 13.24 -11.96
CA PRO A 147 -54.90 14.32 -11.90
C PRO A 147 -54.46 15.52 -11.06
N GLY A 148 -53.71 15.30 -9.98
CA GLY A 148 -53.23 16.36 -9.09
C GLY A 148 -52.12 17.24 -9.68
N HIS A 149 -51.40 16.79 -10.72
CA HIS A 149 -50.25 17.54 -11.26
C HIS A 149 -50.66 18.90 -11.83
N ALA A 150 -51.74 18.93 -12.64
CA ALA A 150 -52.26 20.18 -13.17
C ALA A 150 -52.77 21.13 -12.08
N GLU A 151 -53.35 20.59 -11.00
CA GLU A 151 -53.81 21.36 -9.83
C GLU A 151 -52.63 21.97 -9.07
N ASP A 152 -51.52 21.25 -8.94
CA ASP A 152 -50.30 21.75 -8.31
C ASP A 152 -49.68 22.91 -9.09
N LEU A 153 -49.59 22.80 -10.43
CA LEU A 153 -49.13 23.90 -11.29
C LEU A 153 -50.05 25.13 -11.15
N ALA A 154 -51.37 24.93 -11.20
CA ALA A 154 -52.34 26.01 -11.05
C ALA A 154 -52.21 26.70 -9.67
N THR A 155 -52.08 25.92 -8.60
CA THR A 155 -51.88 26.41 -7.23
C THR A 155 -50.59 27.20 -7.10
N TYR A 156 -49.50 26.75 -7.74
CA TYR A 156 -48.24 27.49 -7.78
C TYR A 156 -48.40 28.84 -8.47
N VAL A 157 -49.03 28.89 -9.66
CA VAL A 157 -49.26 30.13 -10.40
C VAL A 157 -50.08 31.12 -9.55
N THR A 158 -51.19 30.67 -8.98
CA THR A 158 -52.07 31.52 -8.15
C THR A 158 -51.34 32.06 -6.92
N SER A 159 -50.44 31.27 -6.31
CA SER A 159 -49.72 31.70 -5.11
C SER A 159 -48.49 32.58 -5.38
N ARG A 160 -47.91 32.52 -6.60
CA ARG A 160 -46.63 33.18 -6.93
C ARG A 160 -46.73 34.30 -7.96
N LEU A 161 -47.81 34.39 -8.72
CA LEU A 161 -48.03 35.48 -9.67
C LEU A 161 -48.45 36.76 -8.92
N GLN A 162 -47.59 37.78 -8.92
CA GLN A 162 -47.72 39.00 -8.12
C GLN A 162 -48.37 40.16 -8.90
N ILE A 163 -49.35 39.86 -9.76
CA ILE A 163 -50.08 40.84 -10.56
C ILE A 163 -51.30 41.30 -9.76
N LYS A 164 -51.45 42.62 -9.55
CA LYS A 164 -52.53 43.16 -8.70
C LYS A 164 -53.91 43.22 -9.37
N GLU A 165 -53.96 43.09 -10.70
CA GLU A 165 -55.19 43.19 -11.49
C GLU A 165 -55.83 41.80 -11.67
N PRO A 166 -56.98 41.50 -11.02
CA PRO A 166 -57.55 40.15 -11.01
C PRO A 166 -58.01 39.68 -12.39
N THR A 167 -58.60 40.57 -13.19
CA THR A 167 -59.06 40.30 -14.56
C THR A 167 -57.92 39.86 -15.47
N LEU A 168 -56.73 40.48 -15.29
CA LEU A 168 -55.53 40.11 -16.04
C LEU A 168 -54.99 38.74 -15.60
N VAL A 169 -55.07 38.41 -14.31
CA VAL A 169 -54.65 37.09 -13.79
C VAL A 169 -55.56 35.97 -14.32
N GLU A 170 -56.87 36.16 -14.29
CA GLU A 170 -57.86 35.21 -14.83
C GLU A 170 -57.64 34.93 -16.34
N GLU A 171 -57.17 35.93 -17.10
CA GLU A 171 -56.85 35.79 -18.53
C GLU A 171 -55.51 35.08 -18.78
N LEU A 172 -54.46 35.41 -17.99
CA LEU A 172 -53.11 34.90 -18.21
C LEU A 172 -52.93 33.47 -17.69
N GLN A 173 -53.60 33.09 -16.61
CA GLN A 173 -53.39 31.80 -15.95
C GLN A 173 -53.65 30.58 -16.87
N PRO A 174 -54.76 30.49 -17.63
CA PRO A 174 -54.99 29.38 -18.57
C PRO A 174 -53.96 29.33 -19.70
N GLN A 175 -53.53 30.49 -20.22
CA GLN A 175 -52.53 30.58 -21.27
C GLN A 175 -51.16 30.09 -20.78
N LEU A 176 -50.78 30.48 -19.56
CA LEU A 176 -49.54 30.05 -18.93
C LEU A 176 -49.54 28.52 -18.72
N LEU A 177 -50.60 27.98 -18.13
CA LEU A 177 -50.72 26.53 -17.89
C LEU A 177 -50.75 25.73 -19.20
N GLY A 178 -51.42 26.25 -20.23
CA GLY A 178 -51.46 25.63 -21.56
C GLY A 178 -50.08 25.57 -22.22
N LYS A 179 -49.29 26.66 -22.16
CA LYS A 179 -47.94 26.71 -22.73
C LYS A 179 -46.92 25.91 -21.92
N ALA A 180 -47.12 25.77 -20.61
CA ALA A 180 -46.24 24.98 -19.76
C ALA A 180 -46.23 23.49 -20.10
N ALA A 181 -47.31 22.97 -20.71
CA ALA A 181 -47.43 21.56 -21.09
C ALA A 181 -47.05 20.57 -19.96
N GLY A 182 -47.36 20.91 -18.70
CA GLY A 182 -47.03 20.09 -17.53
C GLY A 182 -45.61 20.28 -16.98
N VAL A 183 -44.76 21.11 -17.58
CA VAL A 183 -43.37 21.32 -17.14
C VAL A 183 -43.30 22.36 -16.02
N PHE A 184 -43.14 21.92 -14.78
CA PHE A 184 -43.14 22.80 -13.61
C PHE A 184 -42.02 23.86 -13.64
N MET A 185 -40.81 23.49 -14.09
CA MET A 185 -39.69 24.42 -14.22
C MET A 185 -39.99 25.58 -15.19
N TRP A 186 -40.72 25.30 -16.27
CA TRP A 186 -41.17 26.34 -17.20
C TRP A 186 -42.08 27.35 -16.49
N VAL A 187 -43.04 26.87 -15.70
CA VAL A 187 -43.96 27.73 -14.92
C VAL A 187 -43.18 28.62 -13.96
N VAL A 188 -42.22 28.05 -13.22
CA VAL A 188 -41.39 28.80 -12.26
C VAL A 188 -40.68 29.98 -12.95
N LEU A 189 -40.02 29.72 -14.08
CA LEU A 189 -39.29 30.73 -14.84
C LEU A 189 -40.21 31.80 -15.42
N VAL A 190 -41.34 31.39 -16.02
CA VAL A 190 -42.25 32.32 -16.69
C VAL A 190 -42.99 33.19 -15.69
N VAL A 191 -43.43 32.65 -14.55
CA VAL A 191 -44.02 33.46 -13.46
C VAL A 191 -43.03 34.54 -13.01
N ASP A 192 -41.75 34.19 -12.83
CA ASP A 192 -40.72 35.16 -12.46
C ASP A 192 -40.47 36.21 -13.55
N ILE A 193 -40.50 35.83 -14.83
CA ILE A 193 -40.39 36.75 -15.96
C ILE A 193 -41.56 37.74 -15.96
N LEU A 194 -42.80 37.25 -15.83
CA LEU A 194 -44.00 38.10 -15.81
C LEU A 194 -44.01 39.03 -14.59
N ASN A 195 -43.61 38.53 -13.41
CA ASN A 195 -43.47 39.35 -12.20
C ASN A 195 -42.41 40.45 -12.37
N LYS A 196 -41.29 40.18 -13.05
CA LYS A 196 -40.27 41.18 -13.36
C LYS A 196 -40.78 42.23 -14.35
N GLU A 197 -41.46 41.82 -15.41
CA GLU A 197 -42.03 42.74 -16.40
C GLU A 197 -43.14 43.61 -15.81
N TYR A 198 -44.00 43.05 -14.95
CA TYR A 198 -45.01 43.83 -14.23
C TYR A 198 -44.36 44.91 -13.35
N ARG A 199 -43.29 44.57 -12.61
CA ARG A 199 -42.52 45.53 -11.79
C ARG A 199 -41.87 46.65 -12.60
N ARG A 200 -41.57 46.43 -13.88
CA ARG A 200 -41.03 47.44 -14.81
C ARG A 200 -42.09 48.37 -15.41
N GLY A 201 -43.35 48.29 -14.95
CA GLY A 201 -44.47 49.10 -15.45
C GLY A 201 -45.28 48.40 -16.55
N GLY A 202 -45.28 47.06 -16.55
CA GLY A 202 -45.69 46.15 -17.63
C GLY A 202 -47.01 46.46 -18.37
N MET A 203 -46.93 47.31 -19.39
CA MET A 203 -48.02 47.55 -20.35
C MET A 203 -48.16 46.42 -21.39
N ALA A 204 -47.20 45.49 -21.47
CA ALA A 204 -47.11 44.49 -22.54
C ALA A 204 -47.11 43.03 -22.04
N LEU A 205 -47.64 42.75 -20.84
CA LEU A 205 -47.63 41.39 -20.25
C LEU A 205 -48.25 40.31 -21.16
N ARG A 206 -49.35 40.64 -21.86
CA ARG A 206 -50.01 39.72 -22.82
C ARG A 206 -49.09 39.38 -24.00
N MET A 207 -48.48 40.39 -24.59
CA MET A 207 -47.51 40.20 -25.68
C MET A 207 -46.31 39.39 -25.20
N ARG A 208 -45.82 39.68 -23.99
CA ARG A 208 -44.68 38.95 -23.42
C ARG A 208 -44.99 37.47 -23.23
N LEU A 209 -46.14 37.10 -22.68
CA LEU A 209 -46.53 35.69 -22.54
C LEU A 209 -46.71 35.01 -23.91
N ALA A 210 -47.22 35.73 -24.91
CA ALA A 210 -47.37 35.21 -26.27
C ALA A 210 -46.02 34.91 -26.93
N GLU A 211 -45.02 35.78 -26.77
CA GLU A 211 -43.66 35.63 -27.32
C GLU A 211 -42.85 34.49 -26.69
N ILE A 212 -43.07 34.20 -25.40
CA ILE A 212 -42.29 33.19 -24.67
C ILE A 212 -42.48 31.79 -25.32
N PRO A 213 -41.43 31.05 -25.68
CA PRO A 213 -41.57 29.71 -26.26
C PRO A 213 -42.15 28.71 -25.26
N SER A 214 -42.89 27.72 -25.76
CA SER A 214 -43.48 26.65 -24.93
C SER A 214 -42.47 25.55 -24.60
N ASP A 215 -41.45 25.36 -25.46
CA ASP A 215 -40.34 24.46 -25.21
C ASP A 215 -39.38 25.06 -24.16
N LEU A 216 -38.93 24.22 -23.21
CA LEU A 216 -38.09 24.67 -22.10
C LEU A 216 -36.66 25.03 -22.56
N SER A 217 -36.12 24.33 -23.55
CA SER A 217 -34.79 24.58 -24.09
C SER A 217 -34.76 25.89 -24.88
N GLU A 218 -35.77 26.16 -25.70
CA GLU A 218 -35.94 27.46 -26.34
C GLU A 218 -36.21 28.58 -25.31
N LEU A 219 -36.91 28.31 -24.19
CA LEU A 219 -37.04 29.28 -23.10
C LEU A 219 -35.69 29.63 -22.46
N PHE A 220 -34.83 28.64 -22.18
CA PHE A 220 -33.49 28.91 -21.66
C PHE A 220 -32.67 29.75 -22.64
N LYS A 221 -32.74 29.43 -23.94
CA LYS A 221 -32.09 30.19 -25.01
C LYS A 221 -32.56 31.64 -25.05
N ASP A 222 -33.87 31.87 -24.94
CA ASP A 222 -34.46 33.21 -24.88
C ASP A 222 -34.02 33.98 -23.63
N ILE A 223 -33.97 33.33 -22.47
CA ILE A 223 -33.45 33.93 -21.22
C ILE A 223 -32.00 34.37 -21.42
N LEU A 224 -31.18 33.51 -22.02
CA LEU A 224 -29.75 33.76 -22.23
C LEU A 224 -29.48 34.83 -23.31
N ARG A 225 -30.35 34.97 -24.32
CA ARG A 225 -30.26 35.96 -25.41
C ARG A 225 -30.98 37.28 -25.15
N ARG A 226 -31.68 37.42 -24.02
CA ARG A 226 -32.54 38.57 -23.71
C ARG A 226 -31.87 39.95 -23.89
N ASP A 227 -30.57 40.03 -23.63
CA ASP A 227 -29.77 41.25 -23.71
C ASP A 227 -28.30 40.87 -24.00
N ASN A 228 -27.52 41.80 -24.53
CA ASN A 228 -26.09 41.59 -24.80
C ASN A 228 -25.19 42.14 -23.67
N GLU A 229 -25.76 42.39 -22.50
CA GLU A 229 -25.01 42.90 -21.35
C GLU A 229 -24.16 41.80 -20.73
N ASN A 230 -22.89 42.11 -20.43
CA ASN A 230 -21.97 41.22 -19.72
C ASN A 230 -21.84 39.79 -20.31
N ILE A 231 -21.93 39.64 -21.65
CA ILE A 231 -21.85 38.33 -22.33
C ILE A 231 -20.61 37.52 -21.90
N GLU A 232 -19.45 38.16 -21.71
CA GLU A 232 -18.26 37.45 -21.25
C GLU A 232 -18.43 36.88 -19.84
N ALA A 233 -19.01 37.68 -18.92
CA ALA A 233 -19.28 37.22 -17.57
C ALA A 233 -20.32 36.07 -17.57
N LEU A 234 -21.31 36.13 -18.45
CA LEU A 234 -22.29 35.07 -18.65
C LEU A 234 -21.66 33.78 -19.16
N LEU A 235 -20.86 33.88 -20.23
CA LEU A 235 -20.15 32.74 -20.78
C LEU A 235 -19.31 32.09 -19.70
N LEU A 236 -18.45 32.87 -19.05
CA LEU A 236 -17.55 32.30 -18.06
C LEU A 236 -18.31 31.74 -16.84
N CYS A 237 -19.39 32.39 -16.38
CA CYS A 237 -20.30 31.87 -15.34
C CYS A 237 -20.78 30.46 -15.67
N ILE A 238 -21.30 30.28 -16.89
CA ILE A 238 -21.71 28.97 -17.40
C ILE A 238 -20.54 27.99 -17.40
N LEU A 239 -19.37 28.38 -17.92
CA LEU A 239 -18.21 27.49 -18.01
C LEU A 239 -17.69 27.04 -16.63
N TRP A 240 -17.64 27.92 -15.63
CA TRP A 240 -17.19 27.54 -14.28
C TRP A 240 -18.16 26.58 -13.61
N ILE A 241 -19.47 26.78 -13.74
CA ILE A 241 -20.46 25.86 -13.18
C ILE A 241 -20.39 24.49 -13.89
N LEU A 242 -20.13 24.47 -15.20
CA LEU A 242 -20.06 23.24 -15.98
C LEU A 242 -18.77 22.43 -15.75
N TYR A 243 -17.62 23.10 -15.70
CA TYR A 243 -16.30 22.47 -15.88
C TYR A 243 -15.31 22.69 -14.73
N ALA A 244 -15.69 23.40 -13.66
CA ALA A 244 -14.88 23.40 -12.44
C ALA A 244 -14.78 21.95 -11.90
N LYS A 245 -13.58 21.57 -11.43
CA LYS A 245 -13.32 20.22 -10.93
C LYS A 245 -14.14 19.93 -9.67
N ASP A 246 -14.17 20.90 -8.77
CA ASP A 246 -15.08 20.95 -7.64
C ASP A 246 -16.01 22.15 -7.84
N PRO A 247 -17.31 22.05 -7.53
CA PRO A 247 -18.21 23.20 -7.55
C PRO A 247 -17.64 24.34 -6.71
N LEU A 248 -17.62 25.56 -7.24
CA LEU A 248 -16.98 26.70 -6.55
C LEU A 248 -17.84 27.21 -5.39
N ARG A 249 -17.21 27.56 -4.27
CA ARG A 249 -17.85 28.36 -3.21
C ARG A 249 -18.17 29.76 -3.74
N PRO A 250 -19.14 30.49 -3.17
CA PRO A 250 -19.51 31.83 -3.64
C PRO A 250 -18.32 32.80 -3.77
N GLN A 251 -17.43 32.82 -2.78
CA GLN A 251 -16.24 33.68 -2.80
C GLN A 251 -15.19 33.21 -3.83
N GLU A 252 -15.03 31.89 -3.99
CA GLU A 252 -14.17 31.31 -5.04
C GLU A 252 -14.69 31.67 -6.42
N PHE A 253 -16.00 31.53 -6.65
CA PHE A 253 -16.66 31.84 -7.91
C PHE A 253 -16.50 33.32 -8.27
N TYR A 254 -16.69 34.22 -7.31
CA TYR A 254 -16.53 35.66 -7.55
C TYR A 254 -15.09 36.02 -7.96
N HIS A 255 -14.09 35.43 -7.30
CA HIS A 255 -12.68 35.65 -7.62
C HIS A 255 -12.26 34.96 -8.94
N ALA A 256 -12.81 33.79 -9.24
CA ALA A 256 -12.65 33.14 -10.54
C ALA A 256 -13.23 34.01 -11.66
N LEU A 257 -14.41 34.61 -11.43
CA LEU A 257 -15.07 35.55 -12.33
C LEU A 257 -14.24 36.78 -12.61
N TRP A 258 -13.75 37.43 -11.57
CA TRP A 258 -12.79 38.52 -11.70
C TRP A 258 -11.57 38.09 -12.51
N SER A 259 -10.93 36.96 -12.15
CA SER A 259 -9.71 36.51 -12.83
C SER A 259 -9.91 36.21 -14.31
N GLY A 260 -11.07 35.66 -14.71
CA GLY A 260 -11.37 35.40 -16.10
C GLY A 260 -11.66 36.67 -16.90
N LEU A 261 -12.39 37.62 -16.30
CA LEU A 261 -12.64 38.92 -16.92
C LEU A 261 -11.36 39.77 -17.04
N SER A 262 -10.42 39.63 -16.11
CA SER A 262 -9.12 40.31 -16.18
C SER A 262 -8.28 39.89 -17.38
N LEU A 263 -8.44 38.65 -17.89
CA LEU A 263 -7.74 38.20 -19.11
C LEU A 263 -8.12 39.04 -20.34
N LYS A 264 -9.32 39.63 -20.36
CA LYS A 264 -9.81 40.53 -21.41
C LYS A 264 -9.82 42.01 -20.98
N SER A 265 -9.20 42.34 -19.85
CA SER A 265 -9.18 43.71 -19.29
C SER A 265 -10.59 44.32 -19.10
N LEU A 266 -11.58 43.49 -18.75
CA LEU A 266 -12.99 43.91 -18.56
C LEU A 266 -13.31 44.32 -17.11
N VAL A 267 -12.35 44.19 -16.20
CA VAL A 267 -12.47 44.54 -14.78
C VAL A 267 -11.20 45.24 -14.31
N ASP A 268 -11.28 45.96 -13.20
CA ASP A 268 -10.14 46.62 -12.58
C ASP A 268 -9.01 45.64 -12.25
N SER A 269 -7.76 46.13 -12.35
CA SER A 269 -6.55 45.36 -12.06
C SER A 269 -6.39 45.00 -10.57
N ARG A 270 -7.18 45.63 -9.69
CA ARG A 270 -7.16 45.34 -8.25
C ARG A 270 -8.00 44.10 -7.96
N ILE A 271 -7.40 43.12 -7.27
CA ILE A 271 -8.13 41.94 -6.76
C ILE A 271 -9.27 42.41 -5.86
N PRO A 272 -10.49 41.86 -6.01
CA PRO A 272 -11.63 42.20 -5.16
C PRO A 272 -11.33 41.89 -3.70
N ASP A 273 -11.65 42.85 -2.82
CA ASP A 273 -11.52 42.68 -1.38
C ASP A 273 -12.85 42.17 -0.80
N VAL A 274 -12.91 40.88 -0.54
CA VAL A 274 -14.07 40.21 0.07
C VAL A 274 -14.13 40.38 1.60
N THR A 275 -13.08 40.92 2.24
CA THR A 275 -13.02 41.12 3.70
C THR A 275 -13.71 42.42 4.13
N VAL A 276 -13.58 43.49 3.33
CA VAL A 276 -14.27 44.79 3.55
C VAL A 276 -15.79 44.68 3.35
N LEU A 277 -16.24 43.67 2.60
CA LEU A 277 -17.65 43.41 2.34
C LEU A 277 -18.34 42.61 3.48
N GLY A 278 -17.61 42.23 4.54
CA GLY A 278 -18.00 41.33 5.65
C GLY A 278 -19.09 41.79 6.63
N THR A 279 -19.75 42.93 6.40
CA THR A 279 -21.04 43.23 7.04
C THR A 279 -22.12 42.39 6.34
N GLY A 280 -23.30 42.17 6.92
CA GLY A 280 -24.33 41.23 6.39
C GLY A 280 -24.81 41.40 4.92
N ASP A 281 -24.23 42.35 4.17
CA ASP A 281 -24.40 42.64 2.73
C ASP A 281 -23.50 41.78 1.78
N THR A 282 -22.54 40.99 2.29
CA THR A 282 -21.64 40.12 1.49
C THR A 282 -22.39 39.08 0.68
N ASP A 283 -23.21 38.28 1.36
CA ASP A 283 -23.97 37.20 0.74
C ASP A 283 -24.92 37.78 -0.29
N ASP A 284 -25.47 38.97 -0.05
CA ASP A 284 -26.34 39.67 -1.00
C ASP A 284 -25.58 40.13 -2.25
N THR A 285 -24.37 40.68 -2.12
CA THR A 285 -23.58 41.15 -3.27
C THR A 285 -23.09 40.01 -4.16
N ILE A 286 -22.51 38.94 -3.57
CA ILE A 286 -22.05 37.78 -4.35
C ILE A 286 -23.23 37.04 -4.96
N SER A 287 -24.34 36.88 -4.23
CA SER A 287 -25.58 36.32 -4.79
C SER A 287 -26.09 37.14 -5.96
N ARG A 288 -26.07 38.48 -5.86
CA ARG A 288 -26.44 39.36 -6.98
C ARG A 288 -25.55 39.15 -8.19
N TYR A 289 -24.24 38.95 -8.01
CA TYR A 289 -23.33 38.63 -9.12
C TYR A 289 -23.60 37.26 -9.75
N VAL A 290 -23.84 36.22 -8.94
CA VAL A 290 -24.20 34.88 -9.45
C VAL A 290 -25.49 34.97 -10.28
N ILE A 291 -26.52 35.64 -9.75
CA ILE A 291 -27.82 35.79 -10.42
C ILE A 291 -27.69 36.66 -11.67
N SER A 292 -26.98 37.79 -11.60
CA SER A 292 -26.86 38.70 -12.75
C SER A 292 -26.01 38.10 -13.87
N SER A 293 -24.87 37.49 -13.53
CA SER A 293 -23.98 36.85 -14.51
C SER A 293 -24.62 35.65 -15.18
N SER A 294 -25.44 34.86 -14.47
CA SER A 294 -26.16 33.71 -15.04
C SER A 294 -27.51 34.05 -15.67
N LYS A 295 -27.91 35.33 -15.65
CA LYS A 295 -29.27 35.79 -16.01
C LYS A 295 -30.38 35.09 -15.21
N GLY A 296 -30.07 34.65 -14.00
CA GLY A 296 -30.99 33.98 -13.08
C GLY A 296 -31.04 32.46 -13.21
N LEU A 297 -30.17 31.86 -14.02
CA LEU A 297 -30.09 30.41 -14.18
C LEU A 297 -29.11 29.73 -13.21
N ALA A 298 -28.43 30.49 -12.37
CA ALA A 298 -27.58 29.98 -11.29
C ALA A 298 -28.00 30.51 -9.92
N GLU A 299 -27.74 29.71 -8.89
CA GLU A 299 -28.04 29.98 -7.49
C GLU A 299 -26.90 29.53 -6.56
N ILE A 300 -27.02 29.90 -5.29
CA ILE A 300 -26.16 29.43 -4.20
C ILE A 300 -26.95 28.43 -3.35
N THR A 301 -26.41 27.23 -3.17
CA THR A 301 -27.08 26.16 -2.40
C THR A 301 -27.29 26.54 -0.93
N LYS A 302 -28.45 26.19 -0.39
CA LYS A 302 -28.77 26.35 1.05
C LYS A 302 -28.26 25.15 1.86
N SER A 303 -26.94 24.98 1.94
CA SER A 303 -26.29 23.88 2.67
C SER A 303 -25.24 24.41 3.66
N GLY A 304 -24.72 23.55 4.53
CA GLY A 304 -23.62 23.90 5.45
C GLY A 304 -22.31 24.29 4.74
N GLN A 305 -22.17 23.99 3.44
CA GLN A 305 -21.07 24.42 2.59
C GLN A 305 -21.62 24.94 1.27
N PRO A 306 -21.99 26.23 1.18
CA PRO A 306 -22.65 26.77 -0.01
C PRO A 306 -21.79 26.65 -1.25
N ARG A 307 -22.39 26.23 -2.37
CA ARG A 307 -21.78 26.12 -3.70
C ARG A 307 -22.62 26.87 -4.73
N VAL A 308 -21.96 27.40 -5.75
CA VAL A 308 -22.63 27.99 -6.92
C VAL A 308 -22.99 26.87 -7.89
N GLN A 309 -24.25 26.86 -8.33
CA GLN A 309 -24.77 25.82 -9.21
C GLN A 309 -25.88 26.33 -10.12
N PHE A 310 -26.29 25.58 -11.15
CA PHE A 310 -27.51 25.89 -11.87
C PHE A 310 -28.75 25.64 -11.00
N ILE A 311 -29.78 26.48 -11.19
CA ILE A 311 -31.08 26.38 -10.50
C ILE A 311 -31.79 25.03 -10.74
N HIS A 312 -31.47 24.35 -11.84
CA HIS A 312 -32.03 23.06 -12.21
C HIS A 312 -31.10 22.32 -13.16
N GLU A 313 -31.19 20.98 -13.19
CA GLU A 313 -30.35 20.16 -14.10
C GLU A 313 -30.71 20.37 -15.57
N SER A 314 -31.98 20.67 -15.89
CA SER A 314 -32.40 20.98 -17.26
C SER A 314 -31.61 22.13 -17.92
N VAL A 315 -31.03 23.05 -17.13
CA VAL A 315 -30.14 24.09 -17.66
C VAL A 315 -28.86 23.46 -18.22
N ARG A 316 -28.28 22.51 -17.50
CA ARG A 316 -27.09 21.76 -17.94
C ARG A 316 -27.42 20.93 -19.18
N ASP A 317 -28.56 20.24 -19.18
CA ASP A 317 -29.01 19.44 -20.32
C ASP A 317 -29.17 20.29 -21.57
N PHE A 318 -29.82 21.45 -21.48
CA PHE A 318 -29.90 22.40 -22.57
C PHE A 318 -28.51 22.80 -23.10
N LEU A 319 -27.60 23.17 -22.20
CA LEU A 319 -26.27 23.64 -22.58
C LEU A 319 -25.41 22.55 -23.24
N ILE A 320 -25.47 21.31 -22.72
CA ILE A 320 -24.63 20.19 -23.16
C ILE A 320 -25.37 19.27 -24.14
N LYS A 321 -26.47 18.63 -23.71
CA LYS A 321 -27.18 17.59 -24.50
C LYS A 321 -27.86 18.20 -25.72
N ASP A 322 -28.53 19.34 -25.54
CA ASP A 322 -29.24 20.03 -26.64
C ASP A 322 -28.30 20.96 -27.43
N LYS A 323 -27.00 20.94 -27.14
CA LYS A 323 -25.97 21.75 -27.81
C LYS A 323 -26.20 23.27 -27.70
N GLY A 324 -26.96 23.72 -26.70
CA GLY A 324 -27.26 25.14 -26.48
C GLY A 324 -26.00 25.99 -26.31
N LEU A 325 -24.94 25.46 -25.67
CA LEU A 325 -23.67 26.18 -25.53
C LEU A 325 -23.01 26.48 -26.88
N TYR A 326 -23.05 25.52 -27.83
CA TYR A 326 -22.54 25.68 -29.18
C TYR A 326 -23.38 26.67 -30.01
N GLU A 327 -24.70 26.62 -29.88
CA GLU A 327 -25.60 27.56 -30.57
C GLU A 327 -25.45 29.01 -30.07
N LEU A 328 -25.15 29.18 -28.78
CA LEU A 328 -24.97 30.48 -28.16
C LEU A 328 -23.56 31.05 -28.40
N TRP A 329 -22.53 30.20 -28.39
CA TRP A 329 -21.13 30.57 -28.67
C TRP A 329 -20.47 29.61 -29.66
N PRO A 330 -20.72 29.77 -30.98
CA PRO A 330 -20.14 28.91 -32.01
C PRO A 330 -18.61 28.92 -32.03
N GLU A 331 -18.00 30.01 -31.54
CA GLU A 331 -16.54 30.17 -31.41
C GLU A 331 -15.88 29.12 -30.52
N LEU A 332 -16.63 28.49 -29.60
CA LEU A 332 -16.12 27.39 -28.77
C LEU A 332 -15.93 26.08 -29.56
N GLY A 333 -16.44 26.01 -30.79
CA GLY A 333 -16.33 24.82 -31.63
C GLY A 333 -16.98 23.57 -31.02
N PHE A 334 -16.68 22.41 -31.62
CA PHE A 334 -17.25 21.12 -31.17
C PHE A 334 -16.62 20.60 -29.86
N ASP A 335 -15.37 20.96 -29.55
CA ASP A 335 -14.69 20.59 -28.30
C ASP A 335 -14.71 21.74 -27.28
N CYS A 336 -15.91 22.15 -26.91
CA CYS A 336 -16.13 23.22 -25.94
C CYS A 336 -15.58 22.88 -24.55
N GLU A 337 -15.50 21.60 -24.17
CA GLU A 337 -14.94 21.13 -22.90
C GLU A 337 -13.45 21.50 -22.79
N SER A 338 -12.66 21.14 -23.79
CA SER A 338 -11.22 21.42 -23.79
C SER A 338 -10.91 22.91 -23.77
N LEU A 339 -11.63 23.72 -24.56
CA LEU A 339 -11.47 25.19 -24.54
C LEU A 339 -11.92 25.81 -23.22
N SER A 340 -12.95 25.26 -22.58
CA SER A 340 -13.39 25.72 -21.26
C SER A 340 -12.34 25.44 -20.19
N HIS A 341 -11.73 24.25 -20.23
CA HIS A 341 -10.60 23.92 -19.39
C HIS A 341 -9.36 24.78 -19.68
N GLU A 342 -9.12 25.16 -20.94
CA GLU A 342 -8.06 26.11 -21.30
C GLU A 342 -8.30 27.49 -20.67
N LYS A 343 -9.52 28.02 -20.74
CA LYS A 343 -9.89 29.28 -20.07
C LYS A 343 -9.72 29.19 -18.55
N LEU A 344 -10.21 28.10 -17.94
CA LEU A 344 -10.05 27.83 -16.51
C LEU A 344 -8.58 27.77 -16.10
N LYS A 345 -7.72 27.09 -16.88
CA LYS A 345 -6.27 27.06 -16.68
C LYS A 345 -5.68 28.46 -16.72
N GLN A 346 -6.04 29.28 -17.71
CA GLN A 346 -5.57 30.67 -17.84
C GLN A 346 -6.00 31.52 -16.63
N CYS A 347 -7.25 31.38 -16.18
CA CYS A 347 -7.74 32.03 -14.96
C CYS A 347 -6.91 31.61 -13.74
N CYS A 348 -6.73 30.31 -13.52
CA CYS A 348 -5.93 29.79 -12.41
C CYS A 348 -4.49 30.29 -12.48
N SER A 349 -3.90 30.33 -13.67
CA SER A 349 -2.52 30.79 -13.90
C SER A 349 -2.37 32.28 -13.59
N LEU A 350 -3.28 33.13 -14.08
CA LEU A 350 -3.28 34.56 -13.80
C LEU A 350 -3.41 34.82 -12.29
N TYR A 351 -4.35 34.13 -11.65
CA TYR A 351 -4.62 34.31 -10.23
C TYR A 351 -3.44 33.87 -9.36
N THR A 352 -2.92 32.65 -9.58
CA THR A 352 -1.82 32.09 -8.77
C THR A 352 -0.50 32.86 -8.95
N ASN A 353 -0.28 33.49 -10.12
CA ASN A 353 0.93 34.25 -10.40
C ASN A 353 0.78 35.76 -10.19
N HIS A 354 -0.35 36.23 -9.67
CA HIS A 354 -0.57 37.64 -9.42
C HIS A 354 0.45 38.17 -8.39
N ILE A 355 1.05 39.34 -8.69
CA ILE A 355 2.18 39.90 -7.92
C ILE A 355 1.86 40.05 -6.42
N LEU A 356 0.66 40.53 -6.08
CA LEU A 356 0.23 40.69 -4.69
C LEU A 356 0.10 39.34 -3.97
N ILE A 357 -0.44 38.32 -4.63
CA ILE A 357 -0.61 36.98 -4.06
C ILE A 357 0.76 36.35 -3.81
N CYS A 358 1.65 36.39 -4.81
CA CYS A 358 3.02 35.88 -4.68
C CYS A 358 3.78 36.54 -3.51
N LYS A 359 3.62 37.86 -3.32
CA LYS A 359 4.21 38.59 -2.19
C LYS A 359 3.60 38.16 -0.85
N SER A 360 2.28 38.05 -0.77
CA SER A 360 1.58 37.62 0.45
C SER A 360 1.95 36.19 0.86
N VAL A 361 2.00 35.25 -0.09
CA VAL A 361 2.44 33.86 0.16
C VAL A 361 3.90 33.82 0.62
N SER A 362 4.79 34.60 -0.02
CA SER A 362 6.22 34.62 0.35
C SER A 362 6.44 35.18 1.75
N ARG A 363 5.77 36.27 2.11
CA ARG A 363 5.81 36.88 3.46
C ARG A 363 5.36 35.90 4.54
N LEU A 364 4.29 35.17 4.26
CA LEU A 364 3.73 34.22 5.20
C LEU A 364 4.65 33.02 5.45
N LEU A 365 5.32 32.52 4.40
CA LEU A 365 6.31 31.45 4.53
C LEU A 365 7.54 31.88 5.33
N SER A 366 7.86 33.19 5.39
CA SER A 366 8.96 33.72 6.22
C SER A 366 8.60 33.97 7.68
N GLU A 367 7.32 34.21 8.01
CA GLU A 367 6.91 34.70 9.34
C GLU A 367 6.48 33.57 10.31
N SER A 368 6.49 32.30 9.90
CA SER A 368 6.08 31.12 10.72
C SER A 368 4.81 31.32 11.56
N ASN A 369 3.80 31.99 10.98
CA ASN A 369 2.56 32.32 11.68
C ASN A 369 1.50 31.21 11.48
N SER A 370 1.09 30.57 12.58
CA SER A 370 0.12 29.46 12.55
C SER A 370 -1.29 29.85 12.07
N ASN A 371 -1.67 31.14 12.14
CA ASN A 371 -2.96 31.64 11.64
C ASN A 371 -2.92 32.14 10.19
N GLY A 372 -1.72 32.27 9.61
CA GLY A 372 -1.53 32.90 8.31
C GLY A 372 -2.28 32.20 7.16
N GLN A 373 -2.38 30.87 7.18
CA GLN A 373 -3.09 30.13 6.13
C GLN A 373 -4.58 30.54 6.04
N LYS A 374 -5.23 30.80 7.18
CA LYS A 374 -6.62 31.26 7.20
C LYS A 374 -6.75 32.68 6.66
N GLU A 375 -5.81 33.56 6.98
CA GLU A 375 -5.76 34.93 6.46
C GLU A 375 -5.64 34.92 4.93
N ILE A 376 -4.68 34.17 4.36
CA ILE A 376 -4.54 34.03 2.91
C ILE A 376 -5.80 33.44 2.27
N SER A 377 -6.43 32.46 2.92
CA SER A 377 -7.66 31.84 2.39
C SER A 377 -8.86 32.80 2.40
N ASN A 378 -8.87 33.78 3.32
CA ASN A 378 -9.90 34.80 3.38
C ASN A 378 -9.65 35.93 2.37
N ASP A 379 -8.39 36.37 2.23
CA ASP A 379 -8.00 37.43 1.28
C ASP A 379 -8.07 36.94 -0.18
N TYR A 380 -7.72 35.67 -0.41
CA TYR A 380 -7.61 35.05 -1.73
C TYR A 380 -8.34 33.69 -1.78
N PRO A 381 -9.67 33.67 -1.65
CA PRO A 381 -10.48 32.44 -1.54
C PRO A 381 -10.31 31.47 -2.70
N PHE A 382 -10.04 31.97 -3.91
CA PHE A 382 -9.83 31.14 -5.10
C PHE A 382 -8.42 30.53 -5.20
N LEU A 383 -7.47 30.92 -4.34
CA LEU A 383 -6.07 30.49 -4.46
C LEU A 383 -5.88 28.98 -4.24
N GLU A 384 -6.58 28.40 -3.27
CA GLU A 384 -6.52 26.96 -3.00
C GLU A 384 -7.03 26.16 -4.21
N TYR A 385 -8.21 26.52 -4.73
CA TYR A 385 -8.76 25.89 -5.93
C TYR A 385 -7.80 26.03 -7.13
N ALA A 386 -7.35 27.25 -7.40
CA ALA A 386 -6.51 27.56 -8.56
C ALA A 386 -5.18 26.80 -8.51
N SER A 387 -4.50 26.79 -7.36
CA SER A 387 -3.23 26.07 -7.20
C SER A 387 -3.41 24.55 -7.28
N LYS A 388 -4.50 24.01 -6.71
CA LYS A 388 -4.79 22.57 -6.71
C LYS A 388 -5.16 22.03 -8.09
N TYR A 389 -5.94 22.79 -8.88
CA TYR A 389 -6.57 22.29 -10.11
C TYR A 389 -6.04 22.86 -11.42
N ILE A 390 -5.07 23.79 -11.41
CA ILE A 390 -4.44 24.31 -12.64
C ILE A 390 -3.90 23.20 -13.55
N LEU A 391 -3.20 22.20 -12.99
CA LEU A 391 -2.65 21.07 -13.76
C LEU A 391 -3.74 20.11 -14.23
N HIS A 392 -4.85 19.99 -13.51
CA HIS A 392 -6.01 19.21 -13.93
C HIS A 392 -6.67 19.84 -15.17
N HIS A 393 -6.91 21.15 -15.12
CA HIS A 393 -7.49 21.90 -16.24
C HIS A 393 -6.56 21.92 -17.45
N ALA A 394 -5.25 22.12 -17.25
CA ALA A 394 -4.28 22.00 -18.34
C ALA A 394 -4.29 20.61 -18.98
N ASN A 395 -4.37 19.54 -18.18
CA ASN A 395 -4.44 18.17 -18.70
C ASN A 395 -5.72 17.88 -19.47
N ALA A 396 -6.86 18.40 -19.01
CA ALA A 396 -8.13 18.23 -19.74
C ALA A 396 -8.14 19.04 -21.04
N ALA A 397 -7.57 20.24 -21.04
CA ALA A 397 -7.42 21.09 -22.23
C ALA A 397 -6.48 20.48 -23.29
N ALA A 398 -5.48 19.69 -22.87
CA ALA A 398 -4.51 19.05 -23.76
C ALA A 398 -5.11 18.09 -24.81
N LYS A 399 -6.39 17.72 -24.69
CA LYS A 399 -7.10 16.94 -25.73
C LYS A 399 -7.20 17.71 -27.06
N ALA A 400 -7.37 19.04 -27.02
CA ALA A 400 -7.48 19.87 -28.22
C ALA A 400 -6.53 21.08 -28.26
N VAL A 401 -6.00 21.52 -27.12
CA VAL A 401 -5.13 22.69 -27.03
C VAL A 401 -3.71 22.27 -26.64
N PRO A 402 -2.68 22.52 -27.48
CA PRO A 402 -1.29 22.26 -27.14
C PRO A 402 -0.87 22.93 -25.81
N GLN A 403 -0.13 22.21 -24.96
CA GLN A 403 0.26 22.68 -23.62
C GLN A 403 1.78 22.85 -23.45
N GLU A 404 2.56 22.62 -24.51
CA GLU A 404 4.02 22.71 -24.56
C GLU A 404 4.52 24.07 -24.02
N ALA A 405 3.98 25.18 -24.55
CA ALA A 405 4.33 26.54 -24.10
C ALA A 405 3.97 26.81 -22.62
N PHE A 406 2.85 26.25 -22.16
CA PHE A 406 2.44 26.36 -20.76
C PHE A 406 3.39 25.60 -19.84
N LEU A 407 3.78 24.37 -20.21
CA LEU A 407 4.69 23.53 -19.44
C LEU A 407 6.09 24.14 -19.36
N THR A 408 6.58 24.70 -20.47
CA THR A 408 7.89 25.39 -20.52
C THR A 408 7.93 26.63 -19.64
N SER A 409 6.83 27.40 -19.57
CA SER A 409 6.75 28.63 -18.76
C SER A 409 6.16 28.42 -17.36
N PHE A 410 5.86 27.19 -16.98
CA PHE A 410 5.18 26.90 -15.72
C PHE A 410 6.05 27.27 -14.51
N PRO A 411 5.60 28.16 -13.61
CA PRO A 411 6.41 28.66 -12.51
C PRO A 411 6.40 27.66 -11.34
N ILE A 412 7.11 26.54 -11.52
CA ILE A 412 7.17 25.40 -10.57
C ILE A 412 7.47 25.86 -9.15
N SER A 413 8.44 26.75 -8.94
CA SER A 413 8.82 27.23 -7.61
C SER A 413 7.67 27.94 -6.87
N ASN A 414 6.96 28.84 -7.57
CA ASN A 414 5.82 29.56 -6.99
C ASN A 414 4.64 28.64 -6.74
N TRP A 415 4.40 27.71 -7.68
CA TRP A 415 3.36 26.71 -7.53
C TRP A 415 3.62 25.79 -6.32
N ILE A 416 4.85 25.29 -6.12
CA ILE A 416 5.18 24.44 -4.98
C ILE A 416 4.96 25.18 -3.65
N LYS A 417 5.41 26.44 -3.54
CA LYS A 417 5.18 27.28 -2.35
C LYS A 417 3.69 27.38 -2.01
N THR A 418 2.87 27.64 -3.02
CA THR A 418 1.42 27.80 -2.87
C THR A 418 0.73 26.47 -2.58
N ASN A 419 1.05 25.39 -3.30
CA ASN A 419 0.48 24.06 -3.04
C ASN A 419 0.84 23.56 -1.63
N ASN A 420 2.10 23.74 -1.20
CA ASN A 420 2.55 23.32 0.12
C ASN A 420 1.87 24.10 1.27
N LEU A 421 1.39 25.32 1.01
CA LEU A 421 0.62 26.11 1.98
C LEU A 421 -0.70 25.43 2.35
N PHE A 422 -1.37 24.81 1.37
CA PHE A 422 -2.65 24.14 1.56
C PHE A 422 -2.53 22.64 1.85
N GLU A 423 -1.33 22.08 1.79
CA GLU A 423 -1.09 20.67 2.09
C GLU A 423 -1.08 20.40 3.60
N LYS A 424 -2.07 19.61 4.04
CA LYS A 424 -2.31 19.28 5.45
C LYS A 424 -1.23 18.37 6.03
N PHE A 425 -0.65 17.48 5.23
CA PHE A 425 0.31 16.48 5.71
C PHE A 425 1.73 16.87 5.30
N ASN A 426 2.63 17.04 6.28
CA ASN A 426 4.02 17.43 6.00
C ASN A 426 4.75 16.47 5.06
N ASN A 427 4.46 15.17 5.11
CA ASN A 427 5.05 14.18 4.21
C ASN A 427 4.52 14.27 2.75
N ARG A 428 3.49 15.09 2.50
CA ARG A 428 2.90 15.41 1.18
C ARG A 428 3.33 16.73 0.58
N LYS A 429 4.12 17.51 1.30
CA LYS A 429 4.74 18.71 0.75
C LYS A 429 5.87 18.31 -0.21
N TYR A 430 5.93 18.96 -1.36
CA TYR A 430 7.03 18.78 -2.32
C TYR A 430 8.25 19.55 -1.87
N THR A 431 9.45 19.05 -2.18
CA THR A 431 10.68 19.83 -2.01
C THR A 431 10.79 20.89 -3.11
N MET A 432 11.62 21.92 -2.92
CA MET A 432 11.85 22.92 -3.97
C MET A 432 12.58 22.35 -5.21
N SER A 433 13.17 21.16 -5.08
CA SER A 433 13.80 20.41 -6.18
C SER A 433 12.84 19.46 -6.93
N ALA A 434 11.55 19.44 -6.56
CA ALA A 434 10.57 18.56 -7.22
C ALA A 434 10.50 18.85 -8.73
N SER A 435 10.68 17.80 -9.53
CA SER A 435 10.58 17.92 -10.98
C SER A 435 9.14 18.03 -11.45
N LEU A 436 8.93 18.67 -12.60
CA LEU A 436 7.61 18.75 -13.22
C LEU A 436 7.06 17.36 -13.53
N PHE A 437 7.89 16.43 -14.03
CA PHE A 437 7.47 15.04 -14.26
C PHE A 437 6.96 14.35 -13.00
N TYR A 438 7.63 14.55 -11.85
CA TYR A 438 7.18 13.98 -10.58
C TYR A 438 5.83 14.56 -10.18
N ILE A 439 5.66 15.87 -10.27
CA ILE A 439 4.41 16.57 -9.93
C ILE A 439 3.27 16.08 -10.84
N LEU A 440 3.48 16.03 -12.16
CA LEU A 440 2.48 15.57 -13.11
C LEU A 440 2.08 14.10 -12.87
N ALA A 441 3.04 13.25 -12.52
CA ALA A 441 2.79 11.86 -12.16
C ALA A 441 2.00 11.72 -10.86
N ASP A 442 2.31 12.55 -9.85
CA ASP A 442 1.60 12.59 -8.56
C ASP A 442 0.16 13.11 -8.68
N LYS A 443 -0.08 14.05 -9.61
CA LYS A 443 -1.43 14.58 -9.88
C LYS A 443 -2.22 13.74 -10.89
N GLY A 444 -1.59 12.77 -11.54
CA GLY A 444 -2.23 11.91 -12.52
C GLY A 444 -2.58 12.64 -13.82
N CYS A 445 -1.65 13.40 -14.39
CA CYS A 445 -1.85 14.19 -15.61
C CYS A 445 -1.18 13.54 -16.85
N PRO A 446 -1.77 12.50 -17.48
CA PRO A 446 -1.15 11.76 -18.58
C PRO A 446 -0.89 12.59 -19.83
N GLU A 447 -1.81 13.47 -20.23
CA GLU A 447 -1.66 14.26 -21.45
C GLU A 447 -0.54 15.29 -21.31
N LEU A 448 -0.39 15.88 -20.13
CA LEU A 448 0.73 16.79 -19.84
C LEU A 448 2.07 16.05 -19.79
N ILE A 449 2.09 14.81 -19.28
CA ILE A 449 3.31 13.97 -19.32
C ILE A 449 3.69 13.70 -20.79
N ARG A 450 2.73 13.33 -21.64
CA ARG A 450 2.99 13.11 -23.08
C ARG A 450 3.44 14.38 -23.79
N ALA A 451 2.82 15.52 -23.51
CA ALA A 451 3.24 16.80 -24.08
C ALA A 451 4.68 17.15 -23.66
N ARG A 452 5.01 16.97 -22.37
CA ARG A 452 6.36 17.24 -21.87
C ARG A 452 7.41 16.30 -22.46
N LEU A 453 7.06 15.03 -22.66
CA LEU A 453 7.93 14.02 -23.27
C LEU A 453 8.40 14.37 -24.69
N LYS A 454 7.65 15.19 -25.42
CA LYS A 454 8.07 15.68 -26.75
C LYS A 454 9.24 16.67 -26.68
N GLU A 455 9.31 17.45 -25.60
CA GLU A 455 10.35 18.47 -25.40
C GLU A 455 11.54 17.95 -24.59
N ASP A 456 11.28 17.05 -23.64
CA ASP A 456 12.24 16.58 -22.65
C ASP A 456 12.05 15.09 -22.38
N SER A 457 13.07 14.29 -22.69
CA SER A 457 13.05 12.85 -22.49
C SER A 457 13.48 12.41 -21.07
N GLN A 458 13.87 13.35 -20.19
CA GLN A 458 14.32 13.03 -18.83
C GLN A 458 13.15 12.76 -17.85
N THR A 459 12.50 11.61 -17.98
CA THR A 459 11.43 11.17 -17.06
C THR A 459 11.93 10.60 -15.73
N HIS A 460 13.24 10.45 -15.56
CA HIS A 460 13.87 9.74 -14.43
C HIS A 460 14.49 10.67 -13.38
N VAL A 461 13.84 11.80 -13.09
CA VAL A 461 14.32 12.70 -12.03
C VAL A 461 14.09 12.08 -10.66
N PHE A 462 15.19 11.84 -9.93
CA PHE A 462 15.23 11.30 -8.57
C PHE A 462 15.15 12.43 -7.54
N GLY A 463 14.35 12.28 -6.48
CA GLY A 463 14.49 13.18 -5.31
C GLY A 463 13.31 13.31 -4.35
N GLU A 464 12.12 12.86 -4.73
CA GLU A 464 10.90 13.09 -3.94
C GLU A 464 10.46 11.83 -3.15
N ARG A 465 9.25 11.84 -2.55
CA ARG A 465 8.76 10.78 -1.66
C ARG A 465 8.92 9.37 -2.23
N TYR A 466 8.47 9.14 -3.46
CA TYR A 466 8.57 7.83 -4.12
C TYR A 466 9.76 7.75 -5.10
N LYS A 467 10.72 8.68 -4.97
CA LYS A 467 11.94 8.81 -5.77
C LYS A 467 11.70 9.13 -7.24
N TYR A 468 11.02 8.26 -7.98
CA TYR A 468 10.79 8.35 -9.42
C TYR A 468 9.33 8.66 -9.76
N PRO A 469 9.05 9.43 -10.84
CA PRO A 469 7.69 9.71 -11.30
C PRO A 469 6.86 8.45 -11.55
N LEU A 470 7.47 7.39 -12.10
CA LEU A 470 6.78 6.12 -12.35
C LEU A 470 6.23 5.50 -11.06
N PHE A 471 7.04 5.47 -10.01
CA PHE A 471 6.62 4.91 -8.72
C PHE A 471 5.58 5.78 -8.04
N THR A 472 5.63 7.09 -8.20
CA THR A 472 4.60 8.00 -7.71
C THR A 472 3.25 7.78 -8.37
N ALA A 473 3.23 7.65 -9.71
CA ALA A 473 2.00 7.34 -10.44
C ALA A 473 1.42 5.99 -9.98
N LEU A 474 2.28 4.98 -9.77
CA LEU A 474 1.88 3.68 -9.23
C LEU A 474 1.32 3.75 -7.80
N ALA A 475 1.99 4.50 -6.92
CA ALA A 475 1.61 4.66 -5.51
C ALA A 475 0.24 5.33 -5.33
N ASN A 476 -0.12 6.23 -6.25
CA ASN A 476 -1.39 6.95 -6.25
C ASN A 476 -2.46 6.28 -7.15
N GLY A 477 -2.14 5.17 -7.82
CA GLY A 477 -3.07 4.44 -8.68
C GLY A 477 -3.39 5.13 -10.01
N HIS A 478 -2.52 6.03 -10.48
CA HIS A 478 -2.69 6.79 -11.72
C HIS A 478 -2.22 5.98 -12.94
N LYS A 479 -3.00 4.96 -13.33
CA LYS A 479 -2.67 4.04 -14.44
C LYS A 479 -2.36 4.78 -15.76
N ASP A 480 -3.16 5.77 -16.12
CA ASP A 480 -2.94 6.52 -17.37
C ASP A 480 -1.63 7.32 -17.35
N ALA A 481 -1.25 7.86 -16.19
CA ALA A 481 0.04 8.53 -16.01
C ALA A 481 1.21 7.53 -16.10
N VAL A 482 1.04 6.30 -15.61
CA VAL A 482 2.03 5.22 -15.80
C VAL A 482 2.23 4.94 -17.30
N PHE A 483 1.14 4.82 -18.08
CA PHE A 483 1.26 4.59 -19.52
C PHE A 483 1.92 5.76 -20.25
N ALA A 484 1.57 6.99 -19.87
CA ALA A 484 2.20 8.18 -20.41
C ALA A 484 3.72 8.20 -20.13
N LEU A 485 4.14 7.87 -18.91
CA LEU A 485 5.57 7.82 -18.53
C LEU A 485 6.35 6.71 -19.24
N LEU A 486 5.70 5.59 -19.56
CA LEU A 486 6.29 4.50 -20.34
C LEU A 486 6.26 4.76 -21.86
N ASN A 487 5.83 5.97 -22.27
CA ASN A 487 5.64 6.36 -23.67
C ASN A 487 4.85 5.31 -24.48
N SER A 488 3.84 4.70 -23.85
CA SER A 488 3.02 3.64 -24.46
C SER A 488 1.66 4.16 -24.87
N SER A 489 1.25 3.82 -26.10
CA SER A 489 -0.05 4.21 -26.66
C SER A 489 -1.19 3.25 -26.31
N LEU A 490 -0.91 2.09 -25.71
CA LEU A 490 -1.89 1.01 -25.51
C LEU A 490 -1.96 0.57 -24.05
N ARG A 491 -3.18 0.48 -23.49
CA ARG A 491 -3.47 0.01 -22.12
C ARG A 491 -3.54 -1.52 -22.01
N ILE A 492 -3.86 -2.19 -23.11
CA ILE A 492 -4.04 -3.65 -23.19
C ILE A 492 -3.08 -4.19 -24.25
N CYS A 493 -2.33 -5.22 -23.87
CA CYS A 493 -1.48 -5.98 -24.80
C CYS A 493 -1.81 -7.46 -24.63
N ASN A 494 -2.20 -8.14 -25.71
CA ASN A 494 -2.58 -9.56 -25.70
C ASN A 494 -3.64 -9.93 -24.65
N GLY A 495 -4.58 -9.03 -24.37
CA GLY A 495 -5.68 -9.27 -23.42
C GLY A 495 -5.36 -9.01 -21.94
N VAL A 496 -4.13 -8.61 -21.60
CA VAL A 496 -3.66 -8.38 -20.21
C VAL A 496 -3.33 -6.89 -20.01
N ASP A 497 -3.77 -6.29 -18.89
CA ASP A 497 -3.44 -4.91 -18.52
C ASP A 497 -1.96 -4.88 -18.08
N ILE A 498 -1.15 -3.98 -18.63
CA ILE A 498 0.28 -3.88 -18.26
C ILE A 498 0.48 -3.52 -16.78
N THR A 499 -0.58 -3.00 -16.14
CA THR A 499 -0.64 -2.68 -14.72
C THR A 499 -1.31 -3.76 -13.86
N GLU A 500 -1.69 -4.89 -14.45
CA GLU A 500 -2.27 -6.03 -13.75
C GLU A 500 -1.28 -6.60 -12.72
N GLY A 501 -1.75 -6.82 -11.49
CA GLY A 501 -0.93 -7.25 -10.36
C GLY A 501 0.01 -6.20 -9.76
N LEU A 502 -0.18 -4.91 -10.04
CA LEU A 502 0.55 -3.81 -9.38
C LEU A 502 -0.23 -3.33 -8.15
N ASN A 503 0.06 -3.86 -6.95
CA ASN A 503 -0.61 -3.44 -5.72
C ASN A 503 -0.15 -2.05 -5.27
N HIS A 504 -1.10 -1.12 -5.13
CA HIS A 504 -0.86 0.32 -5.08
C HIS A 504 -0.13 0.90 -3.85
N ARG A 505 0.16 0.13 -2.78
CA ARG A 505 0.81 0.71 -1.58
C ARG A 505 1.77 -0.16 -0.78
N LYS A 506 1.58 -1.48 -0.68
CA LYS A 506 2.43 -2.34 0.18
C LYS A 506 3.79 -2.65 -0.47
N ASP A 507 3.82 -2.78 -1.79
CA ASP A 507 5.00 -3.29 -2.50
C ASP A 507 6.13 -2.25 -2.65
N LEU A 508 5.82 -0.94 -2.57
CA LEU A 508 6.82 0.11 -2.81
C LEU A 508 7.89 0.27 -1.72
N LYS A 509 7.68 -0.28 -0.51
CA LYS A 509 8.72 -0.29 0.53
C LYS A 509 9.92 -1.15 0.14
N GLU A 510 9.68 -2.27 -0.54
CA GLU A 510 10.73 -3.18 -1.02
C GLU A 510 11.51 -2.58 -2.20
N TYR A 511 10.96 -1.54 -2.84
CA TYR A 511 11.48 -0.91 -4.03
C TYR A 511 12.05 0.50 -3.81
N GLU A 512 12.11 1.00 -2.58
CA GLU A 512 12.64 2.34 -2.26
C GLU A 512 14.07 2.56 -2.80
N ASN A 513 14.82 1.47 -2.94
CA ASN A 513 16.19 1.47 -3.42
C ASN A 513 16.34 1.08 -4.90
N ARG A 514 15.26 0.88 -5.65
CA ARG A 514 15.26 0.41 -7.05
C ARG A 514 15.15 1.56 -8.05
N THR A 515 15.72 1.36 -9.22
CA THR A 515 15.37 2.11 -10.44
C THR A 515 14.11 1.51 -11.06
N PRO A 516 13.34 2.26 -11.88
CA PRO A 516 12.22 1.70 -12.64
C PRO A 516 12.56 0.43 -13.43
N LEU A 517 13.74 0.41 -14.07
CA LEU A 517 14.21 -0.72 -14.86
C LEU A 517 14.58 -1.94 -13.99
N SER A 518 15.31 -1.73 -12.90
CA SER A 518 15.67 -2.82 -11.96
C SER A 518 14.46 -3.39 -11.22
N TRP A 519 13.46 -2.56 -10.91
CA TRP A 519 12.18 -2.99 -10.37
C TRP A 519 11.42 -3.88 -11.35
N ALA A 520 11.26 -3.42 -12.60
CA ALA A 520 10.59 -4.20 -13.64
C ALA A 520 11.33 -5.52 -13.91
N ALA A 521 12.66 -5.50 -13.82
CA ALA A 521 13.48 -6.68 -14.00
C ALA A 521 13.34 -7.71 -12.86
N GLN A 522 13.31 -7.24 -11.61
CA GLN A 522 13.09 -8.09 -10.44
C GLN A 522 11.73 -8.80 -10.48
N GLY A 523 10.69 -8.13 -11.00
CA GLY A 523 9.35 -8.70 -11.10
C GLY A 523 9.05 -9.46 -12.38
N GLY A 524 10.05 -9.73 -13.24
CA GLY A 524 9.85 -10.47 -14.49
C GLY A 524 9.00 -9.74 -15.53
N ARG A 525 8.87 -8.41 -15.44
CA ARG A 525 7.94 -7.61 -16.24
C ARG A 525 8.51 -7.25 -17.61
N ALA A 526 8.69 -8.26 -18.46
CA ALA A 526 9.36 -8.15 -19.77
C ALA A 526 8.89 -6.98 -20.64
N ARG A 527 7.57 -6.70 -20.68
CA ARG A 527 7.04 -5.60 -21.49
C ARG A 527 7.40 -4.21 -20.94
N ILE A 528 7.34 -4.03 -19.62
CA ILE A 528 7.75 -2.77 -18.98
C ILE A 528 9.24 -2.56 -19.18
N VAL A 529 10.05 -3.62 -19.03
CA VAL A 529 11.48 -3.58 -19.35
C VAL A 529 11.70 -3.12 -20.80
N GLN A 530 11.00 -3.73 -21.77
CA GLN A 530 11.12 -3.35 -23.18
C GLN A 530 10.78 -1.87 -23.43
N LEU A 531 9.71 -1.34 -22.82
CA LEU A 531 9.31 0.06 -22.97
C LEU A 531 10.34 1.02 -22.33
N LEU A 532 10.85 0.68 -21.14
CA LEU A 532 11.88 1.47 -20.47
C LEU A 532 13.20 1.49 -21.25
N LEU A 533 13.57 0.37 -21.89
CA LEU A 533 14.76 0.28 -22.75
C LEU A 533 14.62 1.11 -24.03
N GLN A 534 13.42 1.18 -24.61
CA GLN A 534 13.17 2.06 -25.78
C GLN A 534 13.38 3.53 -25.46
N SER A 535 13.19 3.94 -24.20
CA SER A 535 13.45 5.31 -23.75
C SER A 535 14.91 5.58 -23.36
N ARG A 536 15.77 4.58 -23.16
CA ARG A 536 17.17 4.77 -22.73
C ARG A 536 18.08 3.54 -22.88
N PRO A 537 19.38 3.70 -23.22
CA PRO A 537 20.38 2.62 -23.13
C PRO A 537 20.72 2.22 -21.68
N THR A 538 21.04 0.94 -21.48
CA THR A 538 21.19 0.21 -20.21
C THR A 538 22.39 0.59 -19.34
N GLU A 539 23.30 1.44 -19.81
CA GLU A 539 24.71 1.38 -19.40
C GLU A 539 24.97 1.75 -17.92
N HIS A 540 24.05 2.43 -17.21
CA HIS A 540 24.28 2.88 -15.83
C HIS A 540 23.08 2.81 -14.86
N ASP A 541 22.05 2.00 -15.12
CA ASP A 541 20.86 1.92 -14.26
C ASP A 541 21.07 1.01 -13.02
N MET A 542 22.03 1.38 -12.17
CA MET A 542 22.27 0.68 -10.91
C MET A 542 21.33 1.16 -9.80
N ASP A 543 20.82 0.21 -9.02
CA ASP A 543 20.03 0.49 -7.84
C ASP A 543 20.92 1.02 -6.67
N ARG A 544 20.34 1.41 -5.53
CA ARG A 544 21.13 2.00 -4.42
C ARG A 544 22.19 1.04 -3.85
N GLY A 545 22.00 -0.27 -4.03
CA GLY A 545 22.98 -1.31 -3.68
C GLY A 545 24.06 -1.52 -4.75
N GLY A 546 24.02 -0.78 -5.85
CA GLY A 546 24.89 -0.99 -7.01
C GLY A 546 24.42 -2.12 -7.93
N ARG A 547 23.25 -2.74 -7.68
CA ARG A 547 22.81 -3.88 -8.50
C ARG A 547 22.26 -3.41 -9.83
N THR A 548 22.67 -4.08 -10.91
CA THR A 548 22.11 -3.84 -12.25
C THR A 548 20.72 -4.49 -12.39
N PRO A 549 19.91 -4.07 -13.39
CA PRO A 549 18.65 -4.75 -13.69
C PRO A 549 18.87 -6.22 -14.08
N LEU A 550 20.00 -6.52 -14.73
CA LEU A 550 20.37 -7.89 -15.09
C LEU A 550 20.66 -8.74 -13.85
N SER A 551 21.34 -8.19 -12.84
CA SER A 551 21.56 -8.88 -11.55
C SER A 551 20.24 -9.22 -10.87
N ARG A 552 19.24 -8.31 -10.91
CA ARG A 552 17.90 -8.53 -10.34
C ARG A 552 17.10 -9.61 -11.08
N ALA A 553 17.13 -9.57 -12.42
CA ALA A 553 16.51 -10.63 -13.23
C ALA A 553 17.18 -12.00 -12.99
N SER A 554 18.50 -11.99 -12.77
CA SER A 554 19.30 -13.20 -12.52
C SER A 554 19.05 -13.80 -11.15
N GLU A 555 18.93 -12.97 -10.10
CA GLU A 555 18.56 -13.38 -8.74
C GLU A 555 17.20 -14.08 -8.68
N ASN A 556 16.26 -13.73 -9.57
CA ASN A 556 14.88 -14.24 -9.57
C ASN A 556 14.57 -15.20 -10.73
N GLY A 557 15.56 -15.58 -11.54
CA GLY A 557 15.40 -16.58 -12.59
C GLY A 557 14.57 -16.13 -13.81
N HIS A 558 14.43 -14.83 -14.06
CA HIS A 558 13.62 -14.30 -15.15
C HIS A 558 14.35 -14.30 -16.49
N GLU A 559 14.45 -15.46 -17.14
CA GLU A 559 15.20 -15.67 -18.40
C GLU A 559 14.81 -14.70 -19.52
N ALA A 560 13.52 -14.54 -19.80
CA ALA A 560 13.06 -13.65 -20.89
C ALA A 560 13.50 -12.20 -20.67
N VAL A 561 13.50 -11.74 -19.41
CA VAL A 561 13.95 -10.39 -19.06
C VAL A 561 15.47 -10.28 -19.15
N ALA A 562 16.20 -11.26 -18.62
CA ALA A 562 17.66 -11.29 -18.71
C ALA A 562 18.12 -11.24 -20.16
N ARG A 563 17.45 -11.98 -21.06
CA ARG A 563 17.70 -11.97 -22.51
C ARG A 563 17.47 -10.59 -23.11
N LEU A 564 16.31 -9.98 -22.85
CA LEU A 564 16.01 -8.62 -23.31
C LEU A 564 17.06 -7.60 -22.87
N LEU A 565 17.53 -7.68 -21.62
CA LEU A 565 18.56 -6.77 -21.09
C LEU A 565 19.91 -6.98 -21.78
N ILE A 566 20.34 -8.24 -21.98
CA ILE A 566 21.59 -8.57 -22.67
C ILE A 566 21.54 -8.12 -24.13
N ASP A 567 20.46 -8.40 -24.84
CA ASP A 567 20.26 -8.01 -26.24
C ASP A 567 20.28 -6.48 -26.43
N ASN A 568 20.00 -5.72 -25.36
CA ASN A 568 20.06 -4.25 -25.32
C ASN A 568 21.37 -3.71 -24.70
N GLY A 569 22.41 -4.53 -24.55
CA GLY A 569 23.74 -4.10 -24.15
C GLY A 569 24.03 -4.10 -22.64
N ALA A 570 23.26 -4.85 -21.84
CA ALA A 570 23.58 -4.99 -20.41
C ALA A 570 24.92 -5.73 -20.22
N ASN A 571 25.81 -5.16 -19.40
CA ASN A 571 27.08 -5.78 -19.05
C ASN A 571 26.87 -7.00 -18.14
N VAL A 572 27.10 -8.20 -18.69
CA VAL A 572 26.97 -9.49 -17.99
C VAL A 572 27.93 -9.67 -16.81
N ASN A 573 28.98 -8.85 -16.73
CA ASN A 573 30.02 -8.90 -15.70
C ASN A 573 29.99 -7.70 -14.74
N ALA A 574 28.96 -6.85 -14.79
CA ALA A 574 28.84 -5.71 -13.88
C ALA A 574 28.64 -6.18 -12.43
N SER A 575 29.54 -5.80 -11.54
CA SER A 575 29.45 -6.12 -10.12
C SER A 575 28.69 -5.03 -9.34
N ASP A 576 27.96 -5.44 -8.31
CA ASP A 576 27.38 -4.51 -7.34
C ASP A 576 28.40 -4.05 -6.28
N LYS A 577 27.94 -3.33 -5.25
CA LYS A 577 28.82 -2.80 -4.18
C LYS A 577 29.51 -3.89 -3.36
N ASP A 578 28.97 -5.10 -3.34
CA ASP A 578 29.54 -6.26 -2.65
C ASP A 578 30.47 -7.07 -3.58
N GLY A 579 30.63 -6.62 -4.83
CA GLY A 579 31.43 -7.28 -5.85
C GLY A 579 30.67 -8.39 -6.60
N LEU A 580 29.35 -8.49 -6.45
CA LEU A 580 28.56 -9.60 -7.00
C LEU A 580 28.09 -9.34 -8.43
N THR A 581 28.46 -10.24 -9.34
CA THR A 581 28.03 -10.26 -10.74
C THR A 581 26.66 -10.91 -10.92
N PRO A 582 25.94 -10.69 -12.06
CA PRO A 582 24.70 -11.39 -12.36
C PRO A 582 24.80 -12.92 -12.26
N LEU A 583 25.94 -13.50 -12.65
CA LEU A 583 26.17 -14.95 -12.58
C LEU A 583 26.24 -15.44 -11.13
N GLU A 584 26.86 -14.65 -10.25
CA GLU A 584 26.93 -14.92 -8.81
C GLU A 584 25.56 -14.81 -8.11
N TRP A 585 24.62 -14.04 -8.66
CA TRP A 585 23.23 -13.96 -8.19
C TRP A 585 22.35 -15.12 -8.70
N ALA A 586 22.58 -15.62 -9.92
CA ALA A 586 21.85 -16.76 -10.47
C ALA A 586 22.25 -18.11 -9.84
N SER A 587 23.54 -18.26 -9.50
CA SER A 587 24.12 -19.54 -9.08
C SER A 587 23.61 -20.13 -7.76
N PRO A 588 23.48 -19.37 -6.64
CA PRO A 588 23.00 -19.91 -5.36
C PRO A 588 21.50 -20.24 -5.34
N ASN A 589 20.74 -19.82 -6.37
CA ASN A 589 19.30 -20.08 -6.49
C ASN A 589 18.98 -21.17 -7.54
N GLY A 590 20.01 -21.76 -8.18
CA GLY A 590 19.82 -22.86 -9.12
C GLY A 590 19.17 -22.48 -10.46
N HIS A 591 19.24 -21.21 -10.87
CA HIS A 591 18.57 -20.71 -12.08
C HIS A 591 19.30 -21.10 -13.38
N GLU A 592 19.28 -22.38 -13.72
CA GLU A 592 20.03 -22.99 -14.84
C GLU A 592 19.89 -22.22 -16.16
N ALA A 593 18.67 -21.85 -16.57
CA ALA A 593 18.42 -21.17 -17.85
C ALA A 593 19.09 -19.80 -17.91
N VAL A 594 19.04 -19.03 -16.81
CA VAL A 594 19.72 -17.72 -16.72
C VAL A 594 21.23 -17.89 -16.64
N THR A 595 21.74 -18.85 -15.86
CA THR A 595 23.17 -19.18 -15.81
C THR A 595 23.70 -19.52 -17.20
N ARG A 596 22.98 -20.35 -17.96
CA ARG A 596 23.33 -20.71 -19.34
C ARG A 596 23.39 -19.49 -20.25
N LEU A 597 22.37 -18.64 -20.16
CA LEU A 597 22.28 -17.42 -20.95
C LEU A 597 23.45 -16.46 -20.66
N LEU A 598 23.79 -16.26 -19.39
CA LEU A 598 24.89 -15.40 -18.97
C LEU A 598 26.25 -15.91 -19.48
N ILE A 599 26.53 -17.21 -19.34
CA ILE A 599 27.80 -17.81 -19.78
C ILE A 599 27.93 -17.75 -21.30
N ASN A 600 26.87 -18.06 -22.04
CA ASN A 600 26.88 -17.96 -23.50
C ASN A 600 27.15 -16.53 -24.01
N ASN A 601 26.91 -15.52 -23.18
CA ASN A 601 27.17 -14.11 -23.49
C ASN A 601 28.44 -13.56 -22.81
N GLY A 602 29.35 -14.44 -22.35
CA GLY A 602 30.69 -14.04 -21.88
C GLY A 602 30.76 -13.66 -20.40
N ALA A 603 29.85 -14.15 -19.56
CA ALA A 603 29.98 -14.00 -18.11
C ALA A 603 31.25 -14.72 -17.59
N ASN A 604 32.00 -14.06 -16.72
CA ASN A 604 33.19 -14.62 -16.09
C ASN A 604 32.79 -15.68 -15.06
N VAL A 605 32.91 -16.96 -15.44
CA VAL A 605 32.61 -18.12 -14.58
C VAL A 605 33.46 -18.18 -13.30
N ASN A 606 34.58 -17.46 -13.28
CA ASN A 606 35.53 -17.36 -12.17
C ASN A 606 35.49 -16.01 -11.46
N ALA A 607 34.42 -15.22 -11.65
CA ALA A 607 34.22 -14.01 -10.87
C ALA A 607 34.23 -14.35 -9.37
N SER A 608 34.78 -13.46 -8.55
CA SER A 608 34.84 -13.64 -7.11
C SER A 608 34.46 -12.36 -6.38
N SER A 609 33.34 -12.38 -5.68
CA SER A 609 32.95 -11.36 -4.69
C SER A 609 33.78 -11.40 -3.41
N ASN A 610 33.70 -10.37 -2.55
CA ASN A 610 34.32 -10.39 -1.21
C ASN A 610 33.43 -11.24 -0.26
N PRO A 611 33.91 -12.34 0.37
CA PRO A 611 35.30 -12.68 0.73
C PRO A 611 35.98 -13.79 -0.10
N GLY A 612 35.94 -13.72 -1.42
CA GLY A 612 36.57 -14.67 -2.36
C GLY A 612 35.63 -15.75 -2.91
N TRP A 613 34.31 -15.57 -2.81
CA TRP A 613 33.35 -16.60 -3.23
C TRP A 613 33.10 -16.58 -4.74
N THR A 614 33.13 -17.75 -5.37
CA THR A 614 32.90 -17.93 -6.81
C THR A 614 31.47 -18.41 -7.10
N PRO A 615 30.96 -18.25 -8.33
CA PRO A 615 29.71 -18.89 -8.76
C PRO A 615 29.67 -20.39 -8.43
N LEU A 616 30.80 -21.10 -8.61
CA LEU A 616 30.91 -22.53 -8.35
C LEU A 616 30.81 -22.87 -6.86
N SER A 617 31.50 -22.12 -5.99
CA SER A 617 31.41 -22.36 -4.54
C SER A 617 30.00 -22.12 -4.00
N ARG A 618 29.28 -21.12 -4.54
CA ARG A 618 27.87 -20.83 -4.19
C ARG A 618 26.88 -21.88 -4.68
N ALA A 619 27.07 -22.40 -5.90
CA ALA A 619 26.22 -23.47 -6.44
C ALA A 619 26.41 -24.78 -5.67
N LEU A 620 27.65 -25.12 -5.31
CA LEU A 620 27.98 -26.32 -4.52
C LEU A 620 27.44 -26.25 -3.08
N GLU A 621 27.43 -25.06 -2.46
CA GLU A 621 26.84 -24.83 -1.13
C GLU A 621 25.39 -25.28 -1.03
N ASN A 622 24.62 -24.83 -2.02
CA ASN A 622 23.17 -24.92 -2.05
C ASN A 622 22.71 -26.19 -2.79
N GLY A 623 23.66 -27.06 -3.19
CA GLY A 623 23.38 -28.35 -3.81
C GLY A 623 22.81 -28.28 -5.24
N HIS A 624 23.07 -27.20 -5.99
CA HIS A 624 22.50 -27.01 -7.32
C HIS A 624 23.32 -27.72 -8.42
N GLU A 625 23.15 -29.03 -8.50
CA GLU A 625 23.93 -29.92 -9.39
C GLU A 625 23.95 -29.48 -10.86
N ALA A 626 22.80 -29.08 -11.42
CA ALA A 626 22.71 -28.67 -12.82
C ALA A 626 23.56 -27.41 -13.11
N VAL A 627 23.49 -26.41 -12.23
CA VAL A 627 24.32 -25.20 -12.31
C VAL A 627 25.79 -25.51 -12.10
N THR A 628 26.13 -26.38 -11.14
CA THR A 628 27.50 -26.85 -10.90
C THR A 628 28.10 -27.51 -12.14
N ARG A 629 27.38 -28.44 -12.77
CA ARG A 629 27.82 -29.10 -14.02
C ARG A 629 28.04 -28.08 -15.13
N LEU A 630 27.11 -27.13 -15.25
CA LEU A 630 27.18 -26.08 -16.27
C LEU A 630 28.41 -25.18 -16.07
N LEU A 631 28.70 -24.76 -14.84
CA LEU A 631 29.88 -23.95 -14.50
C LEU A 631 31.19 -24.71 -14.74
N ILE A 632 31.29 -25.99 -14.32
CA ILE A 632 32.47 -26.82 -14.54
C ILE A 632 32.75 -27.01 -16.04
N ASN A 633 31.71 -27.33 -16.82
CA ASN A 633 31.82 -27.52 -18.27
C ASN A 633 32.26 -26.26 -19.02
N ASN A 634 32.13 -25.08 -18.41
CA ASN A 634 32.54 -23.80 -18.98
C ASN A 634 33.79 -23.20 -18.31
N GLY A 635 34.59 -24.02 -17.61
CA GLY A 635 35.92 -23.63 -17.13
C GLY A 635 35.96 -22.97 -15.74
N ALA A 636 34.99 -23.23 -14.88
CA ALA A 636 35.05 -22.80 -13.49
C ALA A 636 36.22 -23.47 -12.74
N ASN A 637 36.99 -22.69 -11.99
CA ASN A 637 38.13 -23.14 -11.20
C ASN A 637 37.64 -23.88 -9.95
N VAL A 638 37.64 -25.21 -10.02
CA VAL A 638 37.28 -26.11 -8.92
C VAL A 638 38.17 -25.97 -7.68
N ASN A 639 39.36 -25.37 -7.84
CA ASN A 639 40.36 -25.16 -6.78
C ASN A 639 40.47 -23.69 -6.34
N ALA A 640 39.54 -22.81 -6.73
CA ALA A 640 39.55 -21.44 -6.25
C ALA A 640 39.51 -21.42 -4.72
N ILE A 641 40.40 -20.68 -4.06
CA ILE A 641 40.38 -20.52 -2.61
C ILE A 641 39.71 -19.20 -2.26
N ASP A 642 38.81 -19.21 -1.28
CA ASP A 642 38.27 -17.98 -0.71
C ASP A 642 39.29 -17.34 0.27
N ASN A 643 38.94 -16.19 0.83
CA ASN A 643 39.80 -15.46 1.77
C ASN A 643 40.01 -16.22 3.10
N TYR A 644 39.30 -17.32 3.33
CA TYR A 644 39.49 -18.23 4.46
C TYR A 644 40.37 -19.44 4.12
N GLY A 645 40.81 -19.56 2.86
CA GLY A 645 41.63 -20.66 2.37
C GLY A 645 40.84 -21.91 1.95
N TRP A 646 39.52 -21.80 1.79
CA TRP A 646 38.65 -22.93 1.48
C TRP A 646 38.40 -23.04 -0.02
N THR A 647 38.51 -24.26 -0.55
CA THR A 647 38.11 -24.59 -1.93
C THR A 647 36.62 -24.95 -2.02
N PRO A 648 35.97 -24.73 -3.19
CA PRO A 648 34.62 -25.22 -3.46
C PRO A 648 34.48 -26.72 -3.16
N LEU A 649 35.53 -27.49 -3.48
CA LEU A 649 35.63 -28.90 -3.11
C LEU A 649 35.64 -29.06 -1.59
N GLN A 650 36.58 -28.47 -0.82
CA GLN A 650 36.72 -28.65 0.64
C GLN A 650 35.41 -28.55 1.42
N ARG A 651 34.51 -27.68 0.98
CA ARG A 651 33.16 -27.52 1.54
C ARG A 651 32.19 -28.64 1.21
N ALA A 652 32.30 -29.23 0.03
CA ALA A 652 31.63 -30.46 -0.40
C ALA A 652 32.39 -31.75 -0.01
N VAL A 653 33.66 -31.64 0.37
CA VAL A 653 34.70 -32.70 0.42
C VAL A 653 34.70 -33.52 1.69
N ALA A 654 34.27 -33.02 2.86
CA ALA A 654 34.13 -33.89 4.03
C ALA A 654 33.22 -35.11 3.70
N ARG A 655 32.16 -34.88 2.92
CA ARG A 655 31.24 -35.91 2.43
C ARG A 655 31.79 -36.71 1.26
N LEU A 656 32.53 -36.06 0.36
CA LEU A 656 33.08 -36.69 -0.85
C LEU A 656 34.34 -37.53 -0.59
N LEU A 657 35.25 -37.08 0.28
CA LEU A 657 36.51 -37.77 0.63
C LEU A 657 36.27 -39.10 1.32
N ILE A 658 35.38 -39.11 2.31
CA ILE A 658 35.06 -40.34 3.05
C ILE A 658 34.44 -41.39 2.10
N ASN A 659 33.52 -40.96 1.22
CA ASN A 659 32.93 -41.83 0.20
C ASN A 659 33.91 -42.30 -0.90
N ASN A 660 35.08 -41.66 -1.01
CA ASN A 660 36.16 -42.03 -1.94
C ASN A 660 37.37 -42.67 -1.22
N GLY A 661 37.18 -43.18 -0.01
CA GLY A 661 38.17 -44.01 0.69
C GLY A 661 39.24 -43.24 1.47
N ALA A 662 39.03 -41.95 1.77
CA ALA A 662 39.92 -41.21 2.67
C ALA A 662 39.97 -41.89 4.05
N ASP A 663 41.18 -42.16 4.52
CA ASP A 663 41.38 -42.78 5.83
C ASP A 663 41.01 -41.78 6.93
N VAL A 664 40.09 -42.18 7.78
CA VAL A 664 39.57 -41.38 8.91
C VAL A 664 40.40 -41.55 10.19
N LYS A 665 41.45 -42.37 10.14
CA LYS A 665 42.31 -42.74 11.29
C LYS A 665 43.55 -41.87 11.55
N PRO A 666 44.16 -41.17 10.58
CA PRO A 666 45.39 -40.42 10.84
C PRO A 666 45.20 -39.37 11.93
N SER A 667 46.22 -39.19 12.77
CA SER A 667 46.27 -38.14 13.79
C SER A 667 47.34 -37.11 13.44
N ASP A 668 47.17 -35.87 13.91
CA ASP A 668 48.20 -34.83 13.84
C ASP A 668 49.33 -35.04 14.88
N ASN A 669 50.28 -34.09 14.95
CA ASN A 669 51.44 -34.16 15.85
C ASN A 669 51.06 -34.14 17.34
N ASP A 670 49.88 -33.62 17.69
CA ASP A 670 49.37 -33.63 19.06
C ASP A 670 48.55 -34.91 19.36
N GLY A 671 48.35 -35.75 18.34
CA GLY A 671 47.61 -36.99 18.41
C GLY A 671 46.10 -36.82 18.14
N TRP A 672 45.67 -35.71 17.53
CA TRP A 672 44.25 -35.48 17.22
C TRP A 672 43.88 -36.05 15.84
N THR A 673 42.85 -36.88 15.80
CA THR A 673 42.21 -37.37 14.57
C THR A 673 41.11 -36.40 14.10
N PRO A 674 40.60 -36.55 12.86
CA PRO A 674 39.45 -35.79 12.38
C PRO A 674 38.23 -35.88 13.30
N LEU A 675 38.06 -36.98 14.05
CA LEU A 675 36.95 -37.16 14.97
C LEU A 675 37.10 -36.31 16.24
N GLU A 676 38.31 -36.16 16.82
CA GLU A 676 38.51 -35.21 17.93
C GLU A 676 38.25 -33.77 17.49
N TRP A 677 38.73 -33.38 16.30
CA TRP A 677 38.50 -32.03 15.76
C TRP A 677 37.01 -31.75 15.53
N ALA A 678 36.27 -32.68 14.92
CA ALA A 678 34.82 -32.53 14.73
C ALA A 678 34.07 -32.47 16.08
N SER A 679 34.50 -33.27 17.05
CA SER A 679 33.87 -33.34 18.37
C SER A 679 34.13 -32.09 19.22
N SER A 680 35.35 -31.55 19.16
CA SER A 680 35.73 -30.31 19.87
C SER A 680 35.06 -29.06 19.32
N ASN A 681 34.56 -29.08 18.07
CA ASN A 681 33.87 -27.95 17.43
C ASN A 681 32.33 -28.14 17.35
N GLY A 682 31.80 -29.23 17.92
CA GLY A 682 30.35 -29.47 17.98
C GLY A 682 29.72 -29.83 16.65
N HIS A 683 30.49 -30.32 15.68
CA HIS A 683 29.99 -30.63 14.33
C HIS A 683 29.31 -32.00 14.27
N GLU A 684 28.07 -32.08 14.74
CA GLU A 684 27.29 -33.32 14.84
C GLU A 684 27.21 -34.11 13.51
N ALA A 685 26.86 -33.44 12.40
CA ALA A 685 26.71 -34.11 11.11
C ALA A 685 28.03 -34.68 10.56
N VAL A 686 29.17 -34.03 10.83
CA VAL A 686 30.50 -34.50 10.42
C VAL A 686 30.96 -35.63 11.35
N THR A 687 30.69 -35.52 12.65
CA THR A 687 30.97 -36.55 13.65
C THR A 687 30.25 -37.86 13.27
N LYS A 688 28.96 -37.78 12.93
CA LYS A 688 28.17 -38.94 12.47
C LYS A 688 28.78 -39.60 11.24
N LEU A 689 29.12 -38.78 10.24
CA LEU A 689 29.72 -39.24 9.00
C LEU A 689 31.08 -39.96 9.22
N LEU A 690 31.91 -39.46 10.14
CA LEU A 690 33.20 -40.07 10.49
C LEU A 690 33.02 -41.40 11.24
N ILE A 691 32.07 -41.48 12.18
CA ILE A 691 31.74 -42.71 12.91
C ILE A 691 31.21 -43.80 11.97
N ASP A 692 30.27 -43.44 11.08
CA ASP A 692 29.70 -44.34 10.08
C ASP A 692 30.78 -44.96 9.16
N ASN A 693 31.94 -44.31 9.07
CA ASN A 693 33.10 -44.74 8.28
C ASN A 693 34.26 -45.28 9.14
N ARG A 694 33.95 -45.84 10.31
CA ARG A 694 34.87 -46.58 11.19
C ARG A 694 36.01 -45.75 11.79
N ALA A 695 35.79 -44.46 12.03
CA ALA A 695 36.68 -43.68 12.88
C ALA A 695 36.74 -44.31 14.29
N ASN A 696 37.92 -44.33 14.91
CA ASN A 696 38.06 -44.89 16.25
C ASN A 696 37.48 -43.91 17.28
N VAL A 697 36.26 -44.21 17.76
CA VAL A 697 35.56 -43.42 18.79
C VAL A 697 36.33 -43.29 20.11
N ASN A 698 37.31 -44.18 20.34
CA ASN A 698 38.17 -44.23 21.52
C ASN A 698 39.62 -43.81 21.23
N ALA A 699 39.87 -43.11 20.12
CA ALA A 699 41.16 -42.48 19.90
C ALA A 699 41.46 -41.51 21.05
N SER A 700 42.73 -41.36 21.37
CA SER A 700 43.19 -40.47 22.44
C SER A 700 44.42 -39.71 22.01
N SER A 701 44.42 -38.40 22.23
CA SER A 701 45.58 -37.55 21.99
C SER A 701 46.76 -37.88 22.91
N SER A 702 47.92 -37.28 22.64
CA SER A 702 49.12 -37.39 23.49
C SER A 702 48.89 -37.00 24.96
N ARG A 703 47.85 -36.21 25.25
CA ARG A 703 47.43 -35.79 26.59
C ARG A 703 46.27 -36.62 27.16
N GLY A 704 45.85 -37.68 26.44
CA GLY A 704 44.76 -38.56 26.83
C GLY A 704 43.36 -38.00 26.55
N TRP A 705 43.21 -37.03 25.63
CA TRP A 705 41.89 -36.51 25.26
C TRP A 705 41.23 -37.40 24.23
N THR A 706 40.05 -37.91 24.56
CA THR A 706 39.17 -38.65 23.64
C THR A 706 38.16 -37.72 22.96
N PRO A 707 37.59 -38.11 21.80
CA PRO A 707 36.49 -37.37 21.17
C PRO A 707 35.34 -37.05 22.14
N LEU A 708 35.01 -38.00 23.03
CA LEU A 708 33.99 -37.82 24.06
C LEU A 708 34.40 -36.74 25.06
N SER A 709 35.64 -36.74 25.54
CA SER A 709 36.12 -35.71 26.46
C SER A 709 36.12 -34.30 25.85
N CYS A 710 36.46 -34.17 24.55
CA CYS A 710 36.45 -32.89 23.84
C CYS A 710 35.02 -32.33 23.67
N ALA A 711 34.06 -33.19 23.33
CA ALA A 711 32.65 -32.79 23.22
C ALA A 711 32.08 -32.36 24.57
N LEU A 712 32.41 -33.08 25.64
CA LEU A 712 31.92 -32.80 26.99
C LEU A 712 32.53 -31.55 27.62
N GLU A 713 33.82 -31.28 27.39
CA GLU A 713 34.47 -30.05 27.86
C GLU A 713 33.81 -28.80 27.27
N ASN A 714 33.49 -28.84 25.97
CA ASN A 714 32.85 -27.72 25.28
C ASN A 714 31.31 -27.73 25.37
N GLY A 715 30.72 -28.70 26.08
CA GLY A 715 29.27 -28.75 26.34
C GLY A 715 28.40 -29.22 25.18
N TYR A 716 28.96 -29.90 24.17
CA TYR A 716 28.24 -30.39 23.00
C TYR A 716 27.53 -31.73 23.28
N GLU A 717 26.39 -31.65 23.97
CA GLU A 717 25.64 -32.81 24.46
C GLU A 717 25.15 -33.77 23.34
N ALA A 718 24.75 -33.24 22.18
CA ALA A 718 24.30 -34.06 21.05
C ALA A 718 25.45 -34.91 20.46
N VAL A 719 26.64 -34.32 20.34
CA VAL A 719 27.86 -35.01 19.90
C VAL A 719 28.28 -36.07 20.92
N ALA A 720 28.19 -35.75 22.22
CA ALA A 720 28.52 -36.70 23.28
C ALA A 720 27.58 -37.91 23.30
N ARG A 721 26.26 -37.72 23.13
CA ARG A 721 25.30 -38.82 22.96
C ARG A 721 25.66 -39.71 21.78
N LEU A 722 25.90 -39.09 20.62
CA LEU A 722 26.27 -39.80 19.40
C LEU A 722 27.52 -40.66 19.58
N LEU A 723 28.53 -40.17 20.31
CA LEU A 723 29.76 -40.92 20.60
C LEU A 723 29.52 -42.09 21.57
N ILE A 724 28.74 -41.87 22.63
CA ILE A 724 28.40 -42.92 23.62
C ILE A 724 27.60 -44.06 22.96
N ASP A 725 26.59 -43.71 22.15
CA ASP A 725 25.76 -44.67 21.41
C ASP A 725 26.60 -45.55 20.46
N ASN A 726 27.79 -45.07 20.06
CA ASN A 726 28.72 -45.78 19.18
C ASN A 726 29.93 -46.39 19.93
N GLY A 727 29.83 -46.59 21.25
CA GLY A 727 30.80 -47.36 22.03
C GLY A 727 32.00 -46.56 22.54
N ALA A 728 31.87 -45.23 22.68
CA ALA A 728 32.87 -44.44 23.38
C ALA A 728 33.00 -44.89 24.84
N ASN A 729 34.25 -45.06 25.30
CA ASN A 729 34.59 -45.45 26.65
C ASN A 729 34.33 -44.29 27.61
N VAL A 730 33.18 -44.33 28.28
CA VAL A 730 32.76 -43.34 29.28
C VAL A 730 33.72 -43.23 30.48
N ASN A 731 34.59 -44.23 30.68
CA ASN A 731 35.57 -44.30 31.75
C ASN A 731 37.00 -43.97 31.30
N ALA A 732 37.21 -43.51 30.05
CA ALA A 732 38.53 -43.16 29.57
C ALA A 732 39.12 -42.01 30.40
N SER A 733 40.30 -42.21 30.98
CA SER A 733 40.95 -41.19 31.81
C SER A 733 42.02 -40.40 31.05
N SER A 734 42.15 -39.11 31.32
CA SER A 734 43.27 -38.29 30.83
C SER A 734 44.61 -38.75 31.45
N SER A 735 45.72 -38.14 31.02
CA SER A 735 47.05 -38.42 31.62
C SER A 735 47.15 -38.07 33.11
N ARG A 736 46.17 -37.33 33.66
CA ARG A 736 46.05 -37.00 35.08
C ARG A 736 45.07 -37.91 35.85
N GLY A 737 44.50 -38.91 35.17
CA GLY A 737 43.50 -39.81 35.75
C GLY A 737 42.06 -39.25 35.70
N TRP A 738 41.82 -38.11 35.07
CA TRP A 738 40.48 -37.50 35.04
C TRP A 738 39.55 -38.21 34.06
N THR A 739 38.39 -38.65 34.53
CA THR A 739 37.35 -39.28 33.72
C THR A 739 36.36 -38.23 33.19
N PRO A 740 35.61 -38.53 32.11
CA PRO A 740 34.49 -37.72 31.65
C PRO A 740 33.52 -37.35 32.79
N LEU A 741 33.28 -38.31 33.70
CA LEU A 741 32.40 -38.10 34.85
C LEU A 741 33.02 -37.10 35.83
N SER A 742 34.31 -37.20 36.18
CA SER A 742 34.94 -36.25 37.11
C SER A 742 34.91 -34.81 36.57
N ARG A 743 35.09 -34.62 35.26
CA ARG A 743 35.00 -33.29 34.61
C ARG A 743 33.57 -32.74 34.56
N ALA A 744 32.57 -33.61 34.35
CA ALA A 744 31.16 -33.22 34.43
C ALA A 744 30.77 -32.81 35.86
N CYS A 745 31.31 -33.52 36.87
CA CYS A 745 31.12 -33.24 38.28
C CYS A 745 31.76 -31.93 38.71
N GLU A 746 33.00 -31.64 38.30
CA GLU A 746 33.66 -30.35 38.55
C GLU A 746 32.84 -29.16 37.99
N ASN A 747 32.35 -29.29 36.76
CA ASN A 747 31.60 -28.24 36.06
C ASN A 747 30.10 -28.19 36.40
N GLY A 748 29.59 -29.10 37.26
CA GLY A 748 28.18 -29.12 37.66
C GLY A 748 27.21 -29.48 36.53
N ARG A 749 27.64 -30.21 35.50
CA ARG A 749 26.81 -30.56 34.33
C ARG A 749 25.95 -31.80 34.62
N GLU A 750 24.85 -31.61 35.34
CA GLU A 750 23.97 -32.71 35.79
C GLU A 750 23.48 -33.61 34.65
N ALA A 751 22.99 -33.04 33.54
CA ALA A 751 22.49 -33.82 32.40
C ALA A 751 23.60 -34.70 31.77
N VAL A 752 24.82 -34.18 31.71
CA VAL A 752 26.00 -34.92 31.23
C VAL A 752 26.41 -36.01 32.21
N ALA A 753 26.47 -35.70 33.51
CA ALA A 753 26.79 -36.69 34.54
C ALA A 753 25.77 -37.84 34.55
N ARG A 754 24.48 -37.53 34.41
CA ARG A 754 23.39 -38.50 34.30
C ARG A 754 23.55 -39.38 33.05
N LEU A 755 23.87 -38.76 31.91
CA LEU A 755 24.13 -39.48 30.67
C LEU A 755 25.30 -40.46 30.82
N LEU A 756 26.40 -40.04 31.45
CA LEU A 756 27.59 -40.87 31.68
C LEU A 756 27.32 -42.03 32.65
N ILE A 757 26.66 -41.77 33.78
CA ILE A 757 26.33 -42.78 34.79
C ILE A 757 25.40 -43.84 34.21
N ASN A 758 24.35 -43.43 33.49
CA ASN A 758 23.42 -44.34 32.82
C ASN A 758 24.11 -45.25 31.79
N ASN A 759 25.27 -44.85 31.28
CA ASN A 759 26.07 -45.60 30.32
C ASN A 759 27.30 -46.29 30.96
N GLY A 760 27.28 -46.48 32.29
CA GLY A 760 28.27 -47.29 33.00
C GLY A 760 29.54 -46.57 33.44
N ALA A 761 29.48 -45.24 33.60
CA ALA A 761 30.59 -44.50 34.21
C ALA A 761 30.81 -44.95 35.67
N ASN A 762 32.07 -45.22 36.03
CA ASN A 762 32.45 -45.60 37.38
C ASN A 762 32.42 -44.37 38.29
N VAL A 763 31.37 -44.29 39.11
CA VAL A 763 31.14 -43.22 40.09
C VAL A 763 32.23 -43.11 41.16
N ASN A 764 33.08 -44.14 41.30
CA ASN A 764 34.17 -44.23 42.26
C ASN A 764 35.56 -44.30 41.58
N ALA A 765 35.68 -43.89 40.32
CA ALA A 765 36.97 -43.85 39.63
C ALA A 765 37.90 -42.81 40.27
N THR A 766 39.07 -43.22 40.74
CA THR A 766 40.05 -42.32 41.35
C THR A 766 41.00 -41.73 40.32
N ASP A 767 41.25 -40.43 40.37
CA ASP A 767 42.32 -39.81 39.61
C ASP A 767 43.71 -40.01 40.27
N ASN A 768 44.77 -39.42 39.70
CA ASN A 768 46.13 -39.59 40.23
C ASN A 768 46.34 -39.03 41.65
N ASN A 769 45.45 -38.14 42.11
CA ASN A 769 45.46 -37.60 43.47
C ASN A 769 44.59 -38.43 44.43
N GLY A 770 43.99 -39.51 43.95
CA GLY A 770 43.05 -40.33 44.71
C GLY A 770 41.61 -39.82 44.63
N TRP A 771 41.32 -38.78 43.84
CA TRP A 771 40.00 -38.15 43.88
C TRP A 771 38.94 -38.93 43.12
N ILE A 772 37.82 -39.23 43.76
CA ILE A 772 36.61 -39.74 43.10
C ILE A 772 35.73 -38.60 42.56
N PRO A 773 34.84 -38.83 41.57
CA PRO A 773 33.92 -37.81 41.05
C PRO A 773 33.11 -37.06 42.13
N LEU A 774 32.80 -37.73 43.25
CA LEU A 774 32.09 -37.12 44.37
C LEU A 774 32.90 -36.00 45.02
N GLU A 775 34.23 -36.15 45.15
CA GLU A 775 35.09 -35.11 45.73
C GLU A 775 35.14 -33.86 44.84
N TRP A 776 35.17 -34.03 43.52
CA TRP A 776 35.06 -32.92 42.57
C TRP A 776 33.73 -32.18 42.69
N ALA A 777 32.62 -32.91 42.83
CA ALA A 777 31.29 -32.31 43.05
C ALA A 777 31.20 -31.61 44.42
N SER A 778 31.74 -32.22 45.47
CA SER A 778 31.72 -31.72 46.85
C SER A 778 32.59 -30.50 47.04
N SER A 779 33.81 -30.50 46.52
CA SER A 779 34.74 -29.36 46.58
C SER A 779 34.20 -28.13 45.83
N ASN A 780 33.41 -28.35 44.76
CA ASN A 780 32.81 -27.28 43.94
C ASN A 780 31.34 -26.98 44.28
N GLY A 781 30.77 -27.56 45.34
CA GLY A 781 29.40 -27.28 45.78
C GLY A 781 28.29 -27.68 44.80
N ARG A 782 28.51 -28.70 43.97
CA ARG A 782 27.56 -29.13 42.93
C ARG A 782 26.48 -30.03 43.53
N GLU A 783 25.50 -29.46 44.22
CA GLU A 783 24.45 -30.18 44.96
C GLU A 783 23.74 -31.26 44.10
N ALA A 784 23.20 -30.89 42.94
CA ALA A 784 22.44 -31.81 42.10
C ALA A 784 23.28 -32.99 41.57
N VAL A 785 24.55 -32.75 41.23
CA VAL A 785 25.47 -33.80 40.79
C VAL A 785 25.93 -34.66 41.96
N THR A 786 26.16 -34.07 43.14
CA THR A 786 26.49 -34.79 44.37
C THR A 786 25.38 -35.78 44.73
N LYS A 787 24.13 -35.32 44.72
CA LYS A 787 22.96 -36.18 44.94
C LYS A 787 22.92 -37.34 43.94
N LEU A 788 23.06 -37.02 42.65
CA LEU A 788 23.06 -38.00 41.58
C LEU A 788 24.16 -39.07 41.76
N LEU A 789 25.36 -38.69 42.20
CA LEU A 789 26.46 -39.61 42.46
C LEU A 789 26.17 -40.54 43.64
N ILE A 790 25.68 -40.00 44.76
CA ILE A 790 25.34 -40.80 45.94
C ILE A 790 24.22 -41.78 45.63
N ASP A 791 23.16 -41.33 44.95
CA ASP A 791 22.04 -42.17 44.50
C ASP A 791 22.51 -43.34 43.61
N ASN A 792 23.68 -43.22 42.98
CA ASN A 792 24.28 -44.24 42.13
C ASN A 792 25.49 -44.95 42.77
N GLY A 793 25.63 -44.90 44.10
CA GLY A 793 26.59 -45.71 44.84
C GLY A 793 28.01 -45.12 44.95
N ALA A 794 28.15 -43.80 44.87
CA ALA A 794 29.41 -43.15 45.19
C ALA A 794 29.79 -43.39 46.67
N ASN A 795 31.06 -43.67 46.93
CA ASN A 795 31.58 -43.90 48.28
C ASN A 795 31.71 -42.56 49.02
N VAL A 796 30.72 -42.25 49.84
CA VAL A 796 30.66 -41.02 50.65
C VAL A 796 31.82 -40.86 51.64
N ASN A 797 32.54 -41.95 51.94
CA ASN A 797 33.68 -42.00 52.84
C ASN A 797 34.99 -42.37 52.12
N ALA A 798 35.06 -42.19 50.79
CA ALA A 798 36.32 -42.30 50.07
C ALA A 798 37.32 -41.27 50.62
N THR A 799 38.62 -41.59 50.54
CA THR A 799 39.69 -40.69 50.97
C THR A 799 40.67 -40.49 49.83
N ASP A 800 41.04 -39.25 49.57
CA ASP A 800 42.12 -38.92 48.64
C ASP A 800 43.51 -39.27 49.22
N ASN A 801 44.58 -38.99 48.46
CA ASN A 801 45.96 -39.27 48.89
C ASN A 801 46.39 -38.52 50.16
N ASN A 802 45.68 -37.46 50.57
CA ASN A 802 45.91 -36.70 51.79
C ASN A 802 45.01 -37.16 52.96
N GLY A 803 44.20 -38.20 52.75
CA GLY A 803 43.23 -38.70 53.71
C GLY A 803 41.92 -37.90 53.72
N TRP A 804 41.70 -36.99 52.77
CA TRP A 804 40.52 -36.14 52.74
C TRP A 804 39.31 -36.84 52.15
N THR A 805 38.18 -36.72 52.83
CA THR A 805 36.85 -37.22 52.44
C THR A 805 36.06 -36.17 51.66
N PRO A 806 35.03 -36.56 50.90
CA PRO A 806 34.09 -35.62 50.28
C PRO A 806 33.49 -34.62 51.28
N LEU A 807 33.27 -35.06 52.54
CA LEU A 807 32.74 -34.21 53.61
C LEU A 807 33.74 -33.14 54.02
N GLU A 808 35.02 -33.47 54.17
CA GLU A 808 36.07 -32.48 54.46
C GLU A 808 36.20 -31.45 53.34
N TRP A 809 36.12 -31.87 52.08
CA TRP A 809 36.11 -30.94 50.93
C TRP A 809 34.89 -30.01 50.94
N ALA A 810 33.69 -30.51 51.22
CA ALA A 810 32.48 -29.70 51.29
C ALA A 810 32.51 -28.73 52.48
N SER A 811 32.93 -29.20 53.66
CA SER A 811 33.02 -28.41 54.89
C SER A 811 34.12 -27.35 54.83
N SER A 812 35.29 -27.68 54.27
CA SER A 812 36.40 -26.71 54.11
C SER A 812 36.09 -25.59 53.13
N ASN A 813 35.17 -25.80 52.19
CA ASN A 813 34.76 -24.80 51.19
C ASN A 813 33.38 -24.17 51.48
N GLY A 814 32.73 -24.52 52.60
CA GLY A 814 31.48 -23.91 53.06
C GLY A 814 30.24 -24.30 52.26
N HIS A 815 30.21 -25.49 51.65
CA HIS A 815 29.08 -25.95 50.84
C HIS A 815 28.02 -26.65 51.70
N GLU A 816 27.25 -25.88 52.49
CA GLU A 816 26.22 -26.36 53.44
C GLU A 816 25.32 -27.47 52.85
N ALA A 817 24.72 -27.23 51.68
CA ALA A 817 23.79 -28.17 51.06
C ALA A 817 24.44 -29.52 50.72
N VAL A 818 25.69 -29.51 50.25
CA VAL A 818 26.45 -30.74 49.95
C VAL A 818 26.90 -31.43 51.24
N THR A 819 27.38 -30.67 52.23
CA THR A 819 27.75 -31.17 53.57
C THR A 819 26.58 -31.92 54.21
N LYS A 820 25.39 -31.30 54.23
CA LYS A 820 24.17 -31.92 54.75
C LYS A 820 23.83 -33.21 54.00
N LEU A 821 23.88 -33.16 52.66
CA LEU A 821 23.55 -34.30 51.81
C LEU A 821 24.51 -35.49 52.02
N LEU A 822 25.79 -35.23 52.28
CA LEU A 822 26.78 -36.26 52.61
C LEU A 822 26.53 -36.86 54.01
N ILE A 823 26.25 -36.03 55.02
CA ILE A 823 25.95 -36.48 56.39
C ILE A 823 24.69 -37.37 56.39
N ASP A 824 23.63 -36.91 55.72
CA ASP A 824 22.35 -37.64 55.62
C ASP A 824 22.51 -39.01 54.96
N ASN A 825 23.58 -39.21 54.17
CA ASN A 825 23.90 -40.47 53.48
C ASN A 825 25.07 -41.23 54.13
N GLY A 826 25.40 -40.95 55.39
CA GLY A 826 26.33 -41.77 56.19
C GLY A 826 27.81 -41.39 56.07
N ALA A 827 28.11 -40.14 55.70
CA ALA A 827 29.47 -39.62 55.82
C ALA A 827 29.94 -39.59 57.29
N ASN A 828 31.17 -40.04 57.54
CA ASN A 828 31.77 -40.05 58.87
C ASN A 828 32.21 -38.63 59.28
N VAL A 829 31.39 -37.96 60.07
CA VAL A 829 31.66 -36.61 60.59
C VAL A 829 32.92 -36.51 61.47
N ASN A 830 33.44 -37.63 61.96
CA ASN A 830 34.66 -37.72 62.77
C ASN A 830 35.82 -38.36 61.99
N ALA A 831 35.74 -38.46 60.67
CA ALA A 831 36.91 -38.82 59.87
C ALA A 831 38.03 -37.79 60.10
N THR A 832 39.27 -38.25 60.02
CA THR A 832 40.44 -37.39 60.18
C THR A 832 41.36 -37.56 58.98
N ASP A 833 41.82 -36.44 58.42
CA ASP A 833 42.84 -36.45 57.39
C ASP A 833 44.21 -36.93 57.90
N ASN A 834 45.22 -36.99 57.02
CA ASN A 834 46.57 -37.42 57.37
C ASN A 834 47.27 -36.50 58.40
N LYS A 835 46.72 -35.32 58.70
CA LYS A 835 47.20 -34.38 59.72
C LYS A 835 46.37 -34.46 61.00
N GLY A 836 45.39 -35.34 61.07
CA GLY A 836 44.51 -35.54 62.22
C GLY A 836 43.35 -34.55 62.30
N TRP A 837 43.09 -33.76 61.26
CA TRP A 837 42.03 -32.75 61.25
C TRP A 837 40.70 -33.36 60.83
N THR A 838 39.62 -32.97 61.51
CA THR A 838 38.24 -33.36 61.22
C THR A 838 37.52 -32.37 60.30
N PRO A 839 36.40 -32.76 59.64
CA PRO A 839 35.60 -31.82 58.86
C PRO A 839 35.15 -30.57 59.65
N LEU A 840 34.83 -30.74 60.95
CA LEU A 840 34.43 -29.64 61.83
C LEU A 840 35.57 -28.64 62.08
N GLU A 841 36.79 -29.13 62.24
CA GLU A 841 37.98 -28.28 62.42
C GLU A 841 38.29 -27.50 61.13
N TRP A 842 38.11 -28.13 59.96
CA TRP A 842 38.24 -27.44 58.67
C TRP A 842 37.17 -26.37 58.45
N ALA A 843 35.89 -26.65 58.75
CA ALA A 843 34.82 -25.65 58.69
C ALA A 843 35.08 -24.48 59.65
N SER A 844 35.47 -24.79 60.89
CA SER A 844 35.78 -23.78 61.92
C SER A 844 36.97 -22.90 61.54
N SER A 845 38.04 -23.51 61.01
CA SER A 845 39.24 -22.79 60.58
C SER A 845 38.99 -21.88 59.38
N ASN A 846 38.07 -22.24 58.49
CA ASN A 846 37.72 -21.42 57.33
C ASN A 846 36.52 -20.48 57.59
N GLY A 847 35.94 -20.50 58.79
CA GLY A 847 34.88 -19.57 59.21
C GLY A 847 33.49 -19.91 58.67
N HIS A 848 33.20 -21.18 58.40
CA HIS A 848 31.90 -21.65 57.90
C HIS A 848 30.99 -22.06 59.08
N GLU A 849 29.97 -21.23 59.37
CA GLU A 849 29.04 -21.40 60.50
C GLU A 849 27.82 -22.29 60.17
N ALA A 850 27.38 -22.30 58.91
CA ALA A 850 26.27 -23.11 58.39
C ALA A 850 26.79 -24.38 57.73
#